data_AF-A9GAC0-F1
#
_entry.id   AF-A9GAC0-F1
#
_cell.length_a   1.000
_cell.length_b   1.000
_cell.length_c   1.000
_cell.angle_alpha   90.00
_cell.angle_beta   90.00
_cell.angle_gamma   90.00
#
_symmetry.space_group_name_H-M   'P 1'
#
loop_
_entity.id
_entity.type
_entity.pdbx_description
1 polymer ?
#
loop_
_entity_poly.entity_id
_entity_poly.type
_entity_poly.pdbx_seq_one_letter_code
_entity_poly.pdbx_strand_id
1 'polypeptide(L)'
;MRAFDVRNPYSRERDVRDHGHLMDLLLSLPTNGVLWPLVGARRAGKTWTLKAIERRLCLAEERTVRYLDLRNVGPELPGVPPGTTLLLDEPQLAGKGGTPRDASAFLRWCGDLYRNNTKILLAMSPAEWIALERAAARDAGFLSSRDMRFLDPLTPAEALKLARTEASRALLPALPEAWRRNPFLLELVFELAEQSPDLVKAPWTLLQMARVSSERMEFTYHRAVFDDGLTEAQRCVLREIARGGSPRDENVDLLERCGLVERRGGRPVLADPILEANLCPLRIHHISDIHFGPKSAQRVDVKERGQHGSAMGGALGPPRVCDHYVEHVAELAASGRAPHLLVVSGDVAEWADDAQYAEARSWLEQVSRHLADHPRLPPDEPNVLLVGGNHDVDWRQAAEPAQAGTQARHEPFARAFGDHPRCARPPLEEPPATRPLAVARYADLGVEFALLGSAEFGGQEEKDPVRDELLSLIGRLRQGAMDEPDAERAAALRDHVARIDPGLVHNADLQRLRRTRWHAPIRIAVLHHPVSPLPSTELARFGGLINAGEVKDALAHKEFCLVLHGHSHTGWFGKEQWPERHEDWTIRIAAAPSLSSREVQEHNGYNEIEIARDGVGGEVGYQIHVRRMVREGATWTRRASMGPFAPGK
;
A
#
# COMPACT_ATOMS: atom_id res chain seq x y z
N MET A 1 -4.77 -27.09 22.78
CA MET A 1 -3.37 -27.07 23.27
C MET A 1 -2.62 -26.13 22.34
N ARG A 2 -2.03 -25.02 22.83
CA ARG A 2 -1.43 -24.00 21.96
C ARG A 2 -0.23 -24.56 21.22
N ALA A 3 -0.19 -24.38 19.91
CA ALA A 3 0.76 -25.10 19.06
C ALA A 3 2.21 -24.59 19.22
N PHE A 4 2.41 -23.32 19.58
CA PHE A 4 3.73 -22.71 19.73
C PHE A 4 3.91 -21.93 21.04
N ASP A 5 3.67 -22.59 22.17
CA ASP A 5 4.16 -22.11 23.46
C ASP A 5 5.61 -22.54 23.67
N VAL A 6 6.54 -21.58 23.72
CA VAL A 6 7.98 -21.84 23.98
C VAL A 6 8.21 -22.52 25.34
N ARG A 7 7.24 -22.41 26.26
CA ARG A 7 7.25 -23.07 27.57
C ARG A 7 6.91 -24.56 27.47
N ASN A 8 6.37 -25.03 26.34
CA ASN A 8 6.10 -26.45 26.15
C ASN A 8 7.41 -27.26 26.25
N PRO A 9 7.35 -28.48 26.79
CA PRO A 9 8.46 -29.42 26.71
C PRO A 9 8.77 -29.77 25.26
N TYR A 10 9.99 -30.24 25.02
CA TYR A 10 10.39 -30.73 23.70
C TYR A 10 9.45 -31.83 23.21
N SER A 11 9.09 -31.79 21.91
CA SER A 11 8.29 -32.80 21.22
C SER A 11 8.98 -33.14 19.91
N ARG A 12 9.25 -34.43 19.70
CA ARG A 12 9.89 -34.94 18.48
C ARG A 12 9.05 -34.66 17.23
N GLU A 13 7.73 -34.61 17.36
CA GLU A 13 6.82 -34.34 16.24
C GLU A 13 6.89 -32.90 15.74
N ARG A 14 7.40 -31.96 16.57
CA ARG A 14 7.62 -30.56 16.20
C ARG A 14 9.06 -30.28 15.76
N ASP A 15 9.94 -31.26 15.89
CA ASP A 15 11.31 -31.18 15.42
C ASP A 15 11.39 -31.54 13.93
N VAL A 16 11.17 -30.54 13.08
CA VAL A 16 11.16 -30.75 11.64
C VAL A 16 12.50 -30.50 10.96
N ARG A 17 13.37 -29.73 11.62
CA ARG A 17 14.61 -29.20 11.06
C ARG A 17 15.72 -30.24 11.04
N ASP A 18 16.62 -30.12 10.07
CA ASP A 18 17.89 -30.82 10.11
C ASP A 18 18.93 -30.03 10.91
N HIS A 19 19.37 -30.61 12.03
CA HIS A 19 20.34 -30.01 12.95
C HIS A 19 21.76 -30.56 12.80
N GLY A 20 22.01 -31.45 11.82
CA GLY A 20 23.29 -32.15 11.69
C GLY A 20 24.49 -31.20 11.72
N HIS A 21 24.44 -30.13 10.92
CA HIS A 21 25.53 -29.15 10.87
C HIS A 21 25.77 -28.41 12.20
N LEU A 22 24.73 -28.12 12.99
CA LEU A 22 24.86 -27.49 14.31
C LEU A 22 25.42 -28.47 15.33
N MET A 23 25.04 -29.74 15.24
CA MET A 23 25.59 -30.80 16.10
C MET A 23 27.07 -31.02 15.83
N ASP A 24 27.47 -31.10 14.56
CA ASP A 24 28.87 -31.25 14.15
C ASP A 24 29.73 -30.08 14.65
N LEU A 25 29.19 -28.87 14.56
CA LEU A 25 29.84 -27.65 15.07
C LEU A 25 30.06 -27.69 16.59
N LEU A 26 29.16 -28.33 17.35
CA LEU A 26 29.32 -28.51 18.80
C LEU A 26 30.29 -29.63 19.17
N LEU A 27 30.87 -30.35 18.20
CA LEU A 27 31.98 -31.27 18.47
C LEU A 27 33.29 -30.53 18.71
N SER A 28 33.46 -29.31 18.21
CA SER A 28 34.65 -28.47 18.41
C SER A 28 34.36 -27.19 19.20
N LEU A 29 35.43 -26.56 19.69
CA LEU A 29 35.37 -25.18 20.21
C LEU A 29 35.34 -24.19 19.03
N PRO A 30 34.73 -23.00 19.21
CA PRO A 30 34.86 -21.90 18.26
C PRO A 30 36.32 -21.58 17.96
N THR A 31 36.64 -21.38 16.68
CA THR A 31 38.01 -21.17 16.22
C THR A 31 38.45 -19.71 16.30
N ASN A 32 37.52 -18.75 16.27
CA ASN A 32 37.84 -17.33 16.20
C ASN A 32 37.26 -16.50 17.36
N GLY A 33 36.42 -17.10 18.21
CA GLY A 33 35.79 -16.45 19.37
C GLY A 33 35.61 -17.40 20.54
N VAL A 34 34.84 -16.98 21.56
CA VAL A 34 34.58 -17.79 22.77
C VAL A 34 33.22 -18.50 22.75
N LEU A 35 32.39 -18.24 21.74
CA LEU A 35 31.07 -18.85 21.60
C LEU A 35 30.70 -18.98 20.11
N TRP A 36 29.71 -19.82 19.83
CA TRP A 36 29.05 -19.94 18.54
C TRP A 36 27.74 -19.12 18.53
N PRO A 37 27.67 -17.99 17.81
CA PRO A 37 26.43 -17.22 17.70
C PRO A 37 25.47 -17.90 16.73
N LEU A 38 24.23 -18.15 17.16
CA LEU A 38 23.11 -18.56 16.31
C LEU A 38 22.13 -17.41 16.19
N VAL A 39 22.29 -16.60 15.15
CA VAL A 39 21.49 -15.39 14.93
C VAL A 39 20.28 -15.73 14.08
N GLY A 40 19.11 -15.24 14.48
CA GLY A 40 17.91 -15.35 13.67
C GLY A 40 16.80 -14.45 14.20
N ALA A 41 15.82 -14.15 13.35
CA ALA A 41 14.66 -13.37 13.76
C ALA A 41 14.02 -13.95 15.04
N ARG A 42 13.39 -13.10 15.86
CA ARG A 42 12.50 -13.63 16.91
C ARG A 42 11.43 -14.50 16.24
N ARG A 43 10.94 -15.53 16.93
CA ARG A 43 9.98 -16.52 16.38
C ARG A 43 10.47 -17.37 15.20
N ALA A 44 11.75 -17.31 14.79
CA ALA A 44 12.32 -18.19 13.77
C ALA A 44 12.48 -19.67 14.18
N GLY A 45 12.15 -20.03 15.42
CA GLY A 45 12.27 -21.39 15.96
C GLY A 45 13.54 -21.65 16.79
N LYS A 46 14.30 -20.62 17.17
CA LYS A 46 15.54 -20.73 17.99
C LYS A 46 15.41 -21.63 19.21
N THR A 47 14.44 -21.36 20.08
CA THR A 47 14.18 -22.16 21.29
C THR A 47 13.95 -23.64 20.97
N TRP A 48 13.19 -23.94 19.91
CA TRP A 48 12.91 -25.31 19.50
C TRP A 48 14.15 -26.00 18.95
N THR A 49 14.96 -25.31 18.14
CA THR A 49 16.26 -25.81 17.67
C THR A 49 17.16 -26.18 18.85
N LEU A 50 17.32 -25.30 19.84
CA LEU A 50 18.19 -25.57 21.00
C LEU A 50 17.70 -26.77 21.82
N LYS A 51 16.40 -26.86 22.09
CA LYS A 51 15.80 -28.03 22.79
C LYS A 51 15.98 -29.33 22.01
N ALA A 52 15.88 -29.29 20.67
CA ALA A 52 16.12 -30.45 19.82
C ALA A 52 17.58 -30.91 19.89
N ILE A 53 18.53 -29.97 19.81
CA ILE A 53 19.96 -30.25 19.93
C ILE A 53 20.29 -30.84 21.31
N GLU A 54 19.76 -30.25 22.40
CA GLU A 54 19.93 -30.79 23.75
C GLU A 54 19.49 -32.26 23.81
N ARG A 55 18.26 -32.54 23.35
CA ARG A 55 17.71 -33.89 23.38
C ARG A 55 18.54 -34.88 22.58
N ARG A 56 19.02 -34.50 21.39
CA ARG A 56 19.82 -35.39 20.53
C ARG A 56 21.20 -35.66 21.12
N LEU A 57 21.88 -34.64 21.64
CA LEU A 57 23.21 -34.81 22.23
C LEU A 57 23.17 -35.62 23.54
N CYS A 58 22.15 -35.40 24.40
CA CYS A 58 21.97 -36.21 25.61
C CYS A 58 21.71 -37.70 25.32
N LEU A 59 21.26 -38.06 24.11
CA LEU A 59 21.07 -39.46 23.70
C LEU A 59 22.33 -40.06 23.07
N ALA A 60 23.24 -39.24 22.55
CA ALA A 60 24.37 -39.69 21.75
C ALA A 60 25.68 -39.87 22.54
N GLU A 61 25.86 -39.15 23.65
CA GLU A 61 27.14 -39.10 24.38
C GLU A 61 26.95 -39.05 25.91
N GLU A 62 27.97 -39.46 26.68
CA GLU A 62 28.08 -39.20 28.14
C GLU A 62 28.37 -37.72 28.47
N ARG A 63 28.18 -36.79 27.52
CA ARG A 63 28.49 -35.37 27.72
C ARG A 63 27.36 -34.65 28.45
N THR A 64 27.74 -33.73 29.33
CA THR A 64 26.79 -32.86 30.03
C THR A 64 26.38 -31.73 29.09
N VAL A 65 25.14 -31.80 28.58
CA VAL A 65 24.54 -30.75 27.74
C VAL A 65 23.43 -30.09 28.53
N ARG A 66 23.32 -28.76 28.46
CA ARG A 66 22.31 -28.01 29.21
C ARG A 66 21.74 -26.85 28.40
N TYR A 67 20.43 -26.86 28.20
CA TYR A 67 19.66 -25.72 27.73
C TYR A 67 19.37 -24.74 28.87
N LEU A 68 19.54 -23.46 28.61
CA LEU A 68 19.18 -22.37 29.53
C LEU A 68 18.49 -21.23 28.77
N ASP A 69 17.27 -20.92 29.20
CA ASP A 69 16.57 -19.70 28.83
C ASP A 69 16.94 -18.60 29.84
N LEU A 70 17.74 -17.64 29.41
CA LEU A 70 18.30 -16.61 30.29
C LEU A 70 17.25 -15.60 30.77
N ARG A 71 16.02 -15.61 30.25
CA ARG A 71 14.91 -14.82 30.83
C ARG A 71 14.45 -15.35 32.18
N ASN A 72 14.66 -16.64 32.42
CA ASN A 72 14.24 -17.33 33.65
C ASN A 72 15.36 -17.36 34.69
N VAL A 73 16.57 -16.98 34.29
CA VAL A 73 17.70 -16.81 35.20
C VAL A 73 17.69 -15.33 35.60
N GLY A 74 17.79 -15.01 36.90
CA GLY A 74 17.80 -13.60 37.35
C GLY A 74 18.96 -12.77 36.76
N PRO A 75 19.18 -11.54 37.22
CA PRO A 75 20.29 -10.71 36.71
C PRO A 75 21.68 -11.37 36.88
N GLU A 76 21.81 -12.25 37.87
CA GLU A 76 23.02 -13.03 38.12
C GLU A 76 23.14 -14.22 37.16
N LEU A 77 24.31 -14.37 36.54
CA LEU A 77 24.60 -15.47 35.61
C LEU A 77 24.90 -16.76 36.39
N PRO A 78 24.40 -17.91 35.93
CA PRO A 78 24.49 -19.15 36.69
C PRO A 78 25.91 -19.74 36.62
N GLY A 79 26.31 -20.42 37.70
CA GLY A 79 27.49 -21.28 37.67
C GLY A 79 27.28 -22.49 36.76
N VAL A 80 28.29 -22.84 35.96
CA VAL A 80 28.26 -23.96 35.02
C VAL A 80 29.48 -24.85 35.23
N PRO A 81 29.32 -26.18 35.38
CA PRO A 81 30.45 -27.09 35.51
C PRO A 81 31.39 -27.05 34.28
N PRO A 82 32.72 -27.18 34.46
CA PRO A 82 33.68 -27.26 33.35
C PRO A 82 33.34 -28.40 32.38
N GLY A 83 33.63 -28.20 31.08
CA GLY A 83 33.37 -29.21 30.03
C GLY A 83 31.90 -29.36 29.61
N THR A 84 30.99 -28.56 30.16
CA THR A 84 29.56 -28.57 29.77
C THR A 84 29.38 -27.99 28.36
N THR A 85 28.44 -28.53 27.58
CA THR A 85 27.93 -27.85 26.37
C THR A 85 26.68 -27.06 26.75
N LEU A 86 26.76 -25.74 26.65
CA LEU A 86 25.72 -24.81 27.05
C LEU A 86 24.97 -24.28 25.83
N LEU A 87 23.64 -24.48 25.83
CA LEU A 87 22.74 -23.99 24.79
C LEU A 87 21.92 -22.84 25.37
N LEU A 88 22.34 -21.62 25.06
CA LEU A 88 21.78 -20.40 25.64
C LEU A 88 20.73 -19.78 24.70
N ASP A 89 19.61 -19.37 25.26
CA ASP A 89 18.53 -18.68 24.56
C ASP A 89 18.19 -17.36 25.25
N GLU A 90 17.72 -16.40 24.46
CA GLU A 90 17.11 -15.15 24.94
C GLU A 90 17.99 -14.41 25.97
N PRO A 91 19.20 -13.96 25.58
CA PRO A 91 20.17 -13.36 26.52
C PRO A 91 19.73 -12.00 27.07
N GLN A 92 18.66 -11.39 26.55
CA GLN A 92 18.10 -10.12 27.01
C GLN A 92 19.12 -8.97 26.96
N LEU A 93 19.89 -8.90 25.87
CA LEU A 93 20.93 -7.87 25.68
C LEU A 93 20.40 -6.59 25.01
N ALA A 94 19.19 -6.67 24.46
CA ALA A 94 18.48 -5.57 23.82
C ALA A 94 16.96 -5.79 23.92
N GLY A 95 16.17 -4.76 23.58
CA GLY A 95 14.71 -4.81 23.50
C GLY A 95 13.97 -4.15 24.68
N LYS A 96 12.63 -4.07 24.60
CA LYS A 96 11.78 -3.35 25.57
C LYS A 96 11.12 -4.26 26.63
N GLY A 97 11.54 -5.53 26.74
CA GLY A 97 10.89 -6.57 27.56
C GLY A 97 11.42 -6.75 28.99
N GLY A 98 12.35 -5.92 29.46
CA GLY A 98 12.99 -6.02 30.79
C GLY A 98 14.26 -5.16 30.86
N THR A 99 14.94 -5.13 32.01
CA THR A 99 16.25 -4.47 32.12
C THR A 99 17.28 -5.26 31.32
N PRO A 100 17.87 -4.69 30.24
CA PRO A 100 18.86 -5.41 29.46
C PRO A 100 20.06 -5.80 30.31
N ARG A 101 20.62 -6.99 30.09
CA ARG A 101 21.88 -7.40 30.73
C ARG A 101 23.04 -6.59 30.17
N ASP A 102 24.04 -6.34 31.00
CA ASP A 102 25.31 -5.76 30.54
C ASP A 102 26.02 -6.75 29.60
N ALA A 103 26.07 -6.39 28.31
CA ALA A 103 26.70 -7.19 27.27
C ALA A 103 28.19 -7.43 27.51
N SER A 104 28.92 -6.48 28.10
CA SER A 104 30.34 -6.67 28.42
C SER A 104 30.52 -7.64 29.58
N ALA A 105 29.67 -7.57 30.61
CA ALA A 105 29.69 -8.54 31.70
C ALA A 105 29.34 -9.95 31.22
N PHE A 106 28.34 -10.06 30.34
CA PHE A 106 27.95 -11.31 29.72
C PHE A 106 29.08 -11.94 28.90
N LEU A 107 29.79 -11.16 28.07
CA LEU A 107 30.94 -11.66 27.29
C LEU A 107 32.09 -12.13 28.16
N ARG A 108 32.39 -11.43 29.26
CA ARG A 108 33.41 -11.88 30.23
C ARG A 108 33.05 -13.24 30.83
N TRP A 109 31.79 -13.42 31.23
CA TRP A 109 31.29 -14.71 31.71
C TRP A 109 31.42 -15.81 30.66
N CYS A 110 31.07 -15.54 29.39
CA CYS A 110 31.31 -16.49 28.30
C CYS A 110 32.80 -16.82 28.12
N GLY A 111 33.68 -15.83 28.27
CA GLY A 111 35.14 -16.01 28.25
C GLY A 111 35.65 -16.91 29.37
N ASP A 112 35.15 -16.73 30.59
CA ASP A 112 35.46 -17.59 31.74
C ASP A 112 35.01 -19.04 31.51
N LEU A 113 33.80 -19.22 31.00
CA LEU A 113 33.27 -20.53 30.63
C LEU A 113 34.13 -21.21 29.55
N TYR A 114 34.52 -20.47 28.50
CA TYR A 114 35.36 -20.97 27.42
C TYR A 114 36.74 -21.43 27.93
N ARG A 115 37.37 -20.66 28.83
CA ARG A 115 38.63 -21.06 29.50
C ARG A 115 38.49 -22.37 30.30
N ASN A 116 37.29 -22.65 30.80
CA ASN A 116 36.94 -23.89 31.49
C ASN A 116 36.45 -24.99 30.53
N ASN A 117 36.83 -24.93 29.24
CA ASN A 117 36.47 -25.89 28.20
C ASN A 117 34.95 -26.07 28.01
N THR A 118 34.16 -25.04 28.34
CA THR A 118 32.71 -25.03 28.12
C THR A 118 32.43 -24.59 26.69
N LYS A 119 31.62 -25.35 25.96
CA LYS A 119 31.17 -25.00 24.62
C LYS A 119 29.87 -24.22 24.72
N ILE A 120 29.75 -23.09 24.01
CA ILE A 120 28.56 -22.23 24.09
C ILE A 120 27.96 -22.07 22.70
N LEU A 121 26.70 -22.47 22.54
CA LEU A 121 25.85 -22.07 21.42
C LEU A 121 24.86 -21.02 21.94
N LEU A 122 24.92 -19.82 21.41
CA LEU A 122 24.08 -18.72 21.88
C LEU A 122 23.10 -18.28 20.80
N ALA A 123 21.82 -18.58 21.02
CA ALA A 123 20.74 -18.16 20.16
C ALA A 123 20.27 -16.74 20.51
N MET A 124 20.21 -15.85 19.51
CA MET A 124 19.92 -14.43 19.72
C MET A 124 19.20 -13.78 18.54
N SER A 125 18.65 -12.59 18.76
CA SER A 125 18.10 -11.72 17.70
C SER A 125 19.20 -10.89 17.00
N PRO A 126 18.92 -10.31 15.82
CA PRO A 126 19.83 -9.36 15.18
C PRO A 126 20.20 -8.17 16.08
N ALA A 127 19.26 -7.64 16.86
CA ALA A 127 19.54 -6.54 17.79
C ALA A 127 20.53 -6.94 18.89
N GLU A 128 20.36 -8.14 19.45
CA GLU A 128 21.24 -8.68 20.49
C GLU A 128 22.65 -8.95 19.94
N TRP A 129 22.77 -9.41 18.69
CA TRP A 129 24.06 -9.54 18.02
C TRP A 129 24.80 -8.20 17.93
N ILE A 130 24.13 -7.14 17.47
CA ILE A 130 24.74 -5.81 17.38
C ILE A 130 25.13 -5.26 18.76
N ALA A 131 24.33 -5.55 19.80
CA ALA A 131 24.69 -5.17 21.18
C ALA A 131 25.97 -5.87 21.65
N LEU A 132 26.10 -7.17 21.37
CA LEU A 132 27.30 -7.96 21.67
C LEU A 132 28.53 -7.50 20.89
N GLU A 133 28.39 -7.27 19.59
CA GLU A 133 29.49 -6.80 18.74
C GLU A 133 30.05 -5.46 19.23
N ARG A 134 29.18 -4.53 19.59
CA ARG A 134 29.59 -3.24 20.19
C ARG A 134 30.31 -3.40 21.52
N ALA A 135 29.87 -4.35 22.35
CA ALA A 135 30.54 -4.65 23.61
C ALA A 135 31.92 -5.30 23.39
N ALA A 136 32.02 -6.20 22.40
CA ALA A 136 33.25 -6.89 22.04
C ALA A 136 34.28 -5.99 21.33
N ALA A 137 33.86 -4.88 20.71
CA ALA A 137 34.78 -3.94 20.06
C ALA A 137 35.86 -3.37 21.01
N ARG A 138 35.65 -3.46 22.32
CA ARG A 138 36.63 -3.06 23.35
C ARG A 138 37.63 -4.14 23.71
N ASP A 139 37.27 -5.40 23.50
CA ASP A 139 38.02 -6.58 23.91
C ASP A 139 38.12 -7.57 22.73
N ALA A 140 39.15 -7.38 21.90
CA ALA A 140 39.35 -8.19 20.70
C ALA A 140 39.41 -9.70 21.03
N GLY A 141 38.73 -10.52 20.22
CA GLY A 141 38.82 -11.98 20.29
C GLY A 141 37.67 -12.71 21.01
N PHE A 142 36.71 -12.00 21.61
CA PHE A 142 35.53 -12.67 22.19
C PHE A 142 34.53 -13.13 21.12
N LEU A 143 34.37 -12.36 20.05
CA LEU A 143 33.40 -12.64 18.99
C LEU A 143 34.05 -12.58 17.63
N SER A 144 33.50 -13.38 16.71
CA SER A 144 33.88 -13.35 15.31
C SER A 144 32.65 -13.57 14.43
N SER A 145 32.45 -12.69 13.45
CA SER A 145 31.39 -12.83 12.44
C SER A 145 31.58 -14.08 11.56
N ARG A 146 32.79 -14.66 11.50
CA ARG A 146 33.09 -15.92 10.82
C ARG A 146 32.50 -17.14 11.56
N ASP A 147 32.33 -17.01 12.87
CA ASP A 147 31.74 -18.07 13.71
C ASP A 147 30.21 -17.96 13.76
N MET A 148 29.64 -16.87 13.24
CA MET A 148 28.20 -16.65 13.19
C MET A 148 27.49 -17.70 12.33
N ARG A 149 26.40 -18.26 12.87
CA ARG A 149 25.48 -19.19 12.23
C ARG A 149 24.08 -18.60 12.21
N PHE A 150 23.26 -19.11 11.31
CA PHE A 150 21.91 -18.63 11.08
C PHE A 150 20.93 -19.77 11.13
N LEU A 151 19.68 -19.45 11.48
CA LEU A 151 18.58 -20.37 11.23
C LEU A 151 18.01 -20.07 9.86
N ASP A 152 18.25 -21.01 8.93
CA ASP A 152 17.66 -20.92 7.61
C ASP A 152 16.13 -20.96 7.70
N PRO A 153 15.42 -20.34 6.73
CA PRO A 153 14.00 -20.55 6.56
C PRO A 153 13.69 -22.04 6.33
N LEU A 154 12.46 -22.47 6.65
CA LEU A 154 12.05 -23.85 6.39
C LEU A 154 12.16 -24.18 4.91
N THR A 155 12.79 -25.32 4.61
CA THR A 155 12.71 -25.93 3.28
C THR A 155 11.31 -26.49 3.02
N PRO A 156 10.90 -26.72 1.76
CA PRO A 156 9.62 -27.34 1.45
C PRO A 156 9.40 -28.69 2.16
N ALA A 157 10.46 -29.49 2.31
CA ALA A 157 10.39 -30.77 3.01
C ALA A 157 10.15 -30.60 4.52
N GLU A 158 10.78 -29.62 5.15
CA GLU A 158 10.55 -29.31 6.57
C GLU A 158 9.17 -28.71 6.81
N ALA A 159 8.69 -27.83 5.93
CA ALA A 159 7.33 -27.31 5.96
C ALA A 159 6.29 -28.44 5.85
N LEU A 160 6.52 -29.43 4.98
CA LEU A 160 5.66 -30.61 4.85
C LEU A 160 5.64 -31.47 6.12
N LYS A 161 6.78 -31.60 6.83
CA LYS A 161 6.82 -32.29 8.13
C LYS A 161 5.98 -31.56 9.19
N LEU A 162 5.87 -30.22 9.12
CA LEU A 162 5.03 -29.42 10.02
C LEU A 162 3.52 -29.67 9.77
N ALA A 163 3.15 -30.06 8.54
CA ALA A 163 1.79 -30.37 8.14
C ALA A 163 1.34 -31.76 8.66
N ARG A 164 0.94 -31.81 9.93
CA ARG A 164 0.65 -33.05 10.68
C ARG A 164 -0.71 -33.66 10.35
N THR A 165 -1.68 -32.85 9.95
CA THR A 165 -3.05 -33.28 9.61
C THR A 165 -3.28 -33.30 8.11
N GLU A 166 -4.25 -34.09 7.64
CA GLU A 166 -4.63 -34.11 6.21
C GLU A 166 -5.03 -32.71 5.70
N ALA A 167 -5.77 -31.96 6.53
CA ALA A 167 -6.14 -30.58 6.24
C ALA A 167 -4.91 -29.67 6.06
N SER A 168 -3.94 -29.72 6.98
CA SER A 168 -2.70 -28.93 6.86
C SER A 168 -1.87 -29.29 5.62
N ARG A 169 -1.84 -30.58 5.23
CA ARG A 169 -1.13 -31.04 4.02
C ARG A 169 -1.82 -30.58 2.74
N ALA A 170 -3.15 -30.60 2.71
CA ALA A 170 -3.93 -30.10 1.59
C ALA A 170 -3.82 -28.57 1.45
N LEU A 171 -3.71 -27.86 2.58
CA LEU A 171 -3.56 -26.40 2.61
C LEU A 171 -2.17 -25.92 2.18
N LEU A 172 -1.10 -26.64 2.57
CA LEU A 172 0.29 -26.19 2.37
C LEU A 172 0.63 -25.73 0.93
N PRO A 173 0.19 -26.41 -0.15
CA PRO A 173 0.42 -25.95 -1.53
C PRO A 173 -0.30 -24.65 -1.88
N ALA A 174 -1.43 -24.34 -1.23
CA ALA A 174 -2.23 -23.13 -1.47
C ALA A 174 -1.70 -21.90 -0.70
N LEU A 175 -0.76 -22.09 0.23
CA LEU A 175 -0.16 -20.98 0.97
C LEU A 175 0.94 -20.29 0.16
N PRO A 176 1.03 -18.95 0.19
CA PRO A 176 2.14 -18.21 -0.39
C PRO A 176 3.47 -18.67 0.21
N GLU A 177 4.53 -18.65 -0.59
CA GLU A 177 5.84 -19.15 -0.18
C GLU A 177 6.37 -18.51 1.11
N ALA A 178 6.20 -17.20 1.26
CA ALA A 178 6.61 -16.45 2.45
C ALA A 178 6.04 -17.02 3.76
N TRP A 179 4.81 -17.55 3.74
CA TRP A 179 4.18 -18.15 4.91
C TRP A 179 4.72 -19.55 5.24
N ARG A 180 5.15 -20.31 4.23
CA ARG A 180 5.65 -21.69 4.40
C ARG A 180 7.05 -21.75 5.00
N ARG A 181 7.78 -20.63 4.94
CA ARG A 181 9.20 -20.52 5.32
C ARG A 181 9.40 -20.24 6.80
N ASN A 182 8.39 -19.74 7.51
CA ASN A 182 8.48 -19.41 8.92
C ASN A 182 7.71 -20.44 9.76
N PRO A 183 8.37 -21.19 10.67
CA PRO A 183 7.73 -22.25 11.44
C PRO A 183 6.60 -21.75 12.35
N PHE A 184 6.75 -20.56 12.92
CA PHE A 184 5.72 -19.99 13.80
C PHE A 184 4.47 -19.62 13.00
N LEU A 185 4.63 -18.91 11.88
CA LEU A 185 3.51 -18.49 11.06
C LEU A 185 2.80 -19.67 10.40
N LEU A 186 3.56 -20.66 9.91
CA LEU A 186 3.00 -21.85 9.31
C LEU A 186 2.17 -22.67 10.31
N GLU A 187 2.69 -22.88 11.51
CA GLU A 187 1.94 -23.56 12.56
C GLU A 187 0.68 -22.77 12.97
N LEU A 188 0.77 -21.45 13.08
CA LEU A 188 -0.39 -20.60 13.39
C LEU A 188 -1.50 -20.76 12.35
N VAL A 189 -1.13 -20.80 11.06
CA VAL A 189 -2.08 -21.03 9.96
C VAL A 189 -2.70 -22.42 10.05
N PHE A 190 -1.92 -23.46 10.36
CA PHE A 190 -2.44 -24.82 10.53
C PHE A 190 -3.36 -24.93 11.75
N GLU A 191 -3.01 -24.33 12.88
CA GLU A 191 -3.87 -24.31 14.07
C GLU A 191 -5.22 -23.64 13.78
N LEU A 192 -5.23 -22.54 13.04
CA LEU A 192 -6.46 -21.87 12.62
C LEU A 192 -7.29 -22.70 11.63
N ALA A 193 -6.62 -23.36 10.68
CA ALA A 193 -7.28 -24.26 9.72
C ALA A 193 -7.93 -25.47 10.42
N GLU A 194 -7.26 -26.02 11.43
CA GLU A 194 -7.78 -27.14 12.23
C GLU A 194 -8.97 -26.71 13.12
N GLN A 195 -8.92 -25.49 13.65
CA GLN A 195 -10.03 -24.92 14.44
C GLN A 195 -11.22 -24.49 13.57
N SER A 196 -11.00 -24.20 12.29
CA SER A 196 -12.03 -23.73 11.37
C SER A 196 -11.81 -24.31 9.96
N PRO A 197 -12.16 -25.59 9.74
CA PRO A 197 -11.90 -26.30 8.48
C PRO A 197 -12.48 -25.61 7.24
N ASP A 198 -13.57 -24.87 7.36
CA ASP A 198 -14.17 -24.13 6.24
C ASP A 198 -13.24 -23.06 5.65
N LEU A 199 -12.34 -22.50 6.47
CA LEU A 199 -11.38 -21.49 6.03
C LEU A 199 -10.31 -22.04 5.07
N VAL A 200 -10.11 -23.36 5.02
CA VAL A 200 -9.18 -23.98 4.07
C VAL A 200 -9.59 -23.70 2.62
N LYS A 201 -10.89 -23.50 2.37
CA LYS A 201 -11.44 -23.15 1.06
C LYS A 201 -11.31 -21.66 0.72
N ALA A 202 -10.94 -20.82 1.70
CA ALA A 202 -10.73 -19.39 1.54
C ALA A 202 -9.35 -18.98 2.08
N PRO A 203 -8.24 -19.34 1.39
CA PRO A 203 -6.89 -19.11 1.88
C PRO A 203 -6.61 -17.65 2.25
N TRP A 204 -7.13 -16.69 1.50
CA TRP A 204 -6.96 -15.27 1.82
C TRP A 204 -7.55 -14.92 3.20
N THR A 205 -8.78 -15.35 3.48
CA THR A 205 -9.46 -15.12 4.77
C THR A 205 -8.70 -15.79 5.91
N LEU A 206 -8.21 -17.01 5.68
CA LEU A 206 -7.37 -17.72 6.67
C LEU A 206 -6.09 -16.95 6.99
N LEU A 207 -5.38 -16.45 5.97
CA LEU A 207 -4.16 -15.66 6.14
C LEU A 207 -4.43 -14.31 6.80
N GLN A 208 -5.55 -13.68 6.48
CA GLN A 208 -6.01 -12.47 7.16
C GLN A 208 -6.23 -12.74 8.66
N MET A 209 -6.94 -13.83 9.00
CA MET A 209 -7.16 -14.24 10.38
C MET A 209 -5.86 -14.60 11.10
N ALA A 210 -4.92 -15.26 10.42
CA ALA A 210 -3.60 -15.56 10.97
C ALA A 210 -2.82 -14.28 11.29
N ARG A 211 -2.85 -13.29 10.40
CA ARG A 211 -2.23 -11.98 10.62
C ARG A 211 -2.85 -11.23 11.79
N VAL A 212 -4.18 -11.10 11.83
CA VAL A 212 -4.90 -10.48 12.96
C VAL A 212 -4.59 -11.21 14.26
N SER A 213 -4.56 -12.54 14.24
CA SER A 213 -4.20 -13.34 15.41
C SER A 213 -2.77 -13.08 15.85
N SER A 214 -1.81 -12.98 14.92
CA SER A 214 -0.40 -12.72 15.21
C SER A 214 -0.17 -11.37 15.92
N GLU A 215 -1.07 -10.41 15.75
CA GLU A 215 -1.05 -9.09 16.40
C GLU A 215 -1.64 -9.11 17.82
N ARG A 216 -2.38 -10.16 18.22
CA ARG A 216 -2.96 -10.25 19.56
C ARG A 216 -1.87 -10.30 20.64
N MET A 217 -2.22 -9.83 21.84
CA MET A 217 -1.34 -9.80 23.03
C MET A 217 -0.71 -11.17 23.37
N GLU A 218 -1.32 -12.26 22.95
CA GLU A 218 -0.79 -13.60 23.18
C GLU A 218 0.49 -13.89 22.35
N PHE A 219 0.52 -13.43 21.11
CA PHE A 219 1.58 -13.79 20.16
C PHE A 219 2.58 -12.65 19.98
N THR A 220 2.07 -11.41 19.93
CA THR A 220 2.82 -10.17 19.73
C THR A 220 3.90 -10.31 18.65
N TYR A 221 3.57 -10.94 17.52
CA TYR A 221 4.55 -11.38 16.53
C TYR A 221 5.35 -10.20 15.97
N HIS A 222 4.65 -9.19 15.43
CA HIS A 222 5.29 -8.00 14.88
C HIS A 222 6.21 -7.33 15.91
N ARG A 223 5.71 -7.09 17.13
CA ARG A 223 6.51 -6.50 18.21
C ARG A 223 7.76 -7.31 18.53
N ALA A 224 7.62 -8.63 18.64
CA ALA A 224 8.76 -9.51 18.90
C ALA A 224 9.77 -9.45 17.75
N VAL A 225 9.33 -9.60 16.50
CA VAL A 225 10.23 -9.66 15.35
C VAL A 225 10.87 -8.30 15.05
N PHE A 226 10.09 -7.22 15.06
CA PHE A 226 10.48 -5.90 14.59
C PHE A 226 10.96 -4.96 15.72
N ASP A 227 10.15 -4.78 16.77
CA ASP A 227 10.44 -3.79 17.82
C ASP A 227 11.52 -4.30 18.79
N ASP A 228 11.36 -5.54 19.27
CA ASP A 228 12.25 -6.18 20.24
C ASP A 228 13.36 -7.01 19.57
N GLY A 229 13.20 -7.34 18.29
CA GLY A 229 14.13 -8.18 17.54
C GLY A 229 15.20 -7.41 16.78
N LEU A 230 14.96 -6.14 16.46
CA LEU A 230 15.81 -5.34 15.58
C LEU A 230 16.27 -4.04 16.24
N THR A 231 17.38 -3.50 15.74
CA THR A 231 17.82 -2.13 16.06
C THR A 231 17.03 -1.10 15.26
N GLU A 232 17.12 0.18 15.62
CA GLU A 232 16.45 1.23 14.83
C GLU A 232 17.01 1.32 13.40
N ALA A 233 18.32 1.15 13.21
CA ALA A 233 18.93 1.14 11.88
C ALA A 233 18.37 0.00 11.01
N GLN A 234 18.25 -1.20 11.57
CA GLN A 234 17.64 -2.35 10.89
C GLN A 234 16.16 -2.12 10.55
N ARG A 235 15.39 -1.53 11.48
CA ARG A 235 13.99 -1.14 11.21
C ARG A 235 13.89 -0.13 10.08
N CYS A 236 14.77 0.87 10.03
CA CYS A 236 14.84 1.84 8.94
C CYS A 236 15.12 1.17 7.60
N VAL A 237 16.08 0.22 7.54
CA VAL A 237 16.37 -0.58 6.34
C VAL A 237 15.14 -1.35 5.87
N LEU A 238 14.42 -2.04 6.76
CA LEU A 238 13.19 -2.75 6.39
C LEU A 238 12.08 -1.82 5.90
N ARG A 239 11.90 -0.65 6.53
CA ARG A 239 10.94 0.37 6.07
C ARG A 239 11.32 0.95 4.71
N GLU A 240 12.61 1.09 4.40
CA GLU A 240 13.08 1.53 3.08
C GLU A 240 12.82 0.46 2.01
N ILE A 241 13.14 -0.81 2.31
CA ILE A 241 12.85 -1.95 1.43
C ILE A 241 11.34 -2.06 1.17
N ALA A 242 10.49 -1.90 2.19
CA ALA A 242 9.03 -1.93 2.04
C ALA A 242 8.50 -0.84 1.10
N ARG A 243 9.20 0.30 1.02
CA ARG A 243 8.90 1.39 0.07
C ARG A 243 9.47 1.17 -1.33
N GLY A 244 10.09 0.00 -1.58
CA GLY A 244 10.73 -0.35 -2.85
C GLY A 244 12.11 0.30 -3.03
N GLY A 245 12.74 0.75 -1.94
CA GLY A 245 14.13 1.20 -1.94
C GLY A 245 15.13 0.05 -1.97
N SER A 246 16.38 0.37 -2.27
CA SER A 246 17.49 -0.58 -2.32
C SER A 246 18.64 -0.08 -1.44
N PRO A 247 18.49 -0.15 -0.11
CA PRO A 247 19.49 0.37 0.81
C PRO A 247 20.85 -0.31 0.57
N ARG A 248 21.91 0.49 0.53
CA ARG A 248 23.31 -0.01 0.50
C ARG A 248 23.86 -0.05 1.91
N ASP A 249 23.21 -0.84 2.75
CA ASP A 249 23.47 -0.92 4.19
C ASP A 249 23.95 -2.33 4.56
N GLU A 250 24.97 -2.44 5.42
CA GLU A 250 25.51 -3.71 5.92
C GLU A 250 24.47 -4.57 6.65
N ASN A 251 23.43 -3.94 7.18
CA ASN A 251 22.32 -4.64 7.82
C ASN A 251 21.49 -5.46 6.82
N VAL A 252 21.52 -5.14 5.52
CA VAL A 252 20.78 -5.91 4.51
C VAL A 252 21.24 -7.36 4.50
N ASP A 253 22.54 -7.61 4.49
CA ASP A 253 23.08 -8.97 4.47
C ASP A 253 22.72 -9.75 5.75
N LEU A 254 22.74 -9.09 6.91
CA LEU A 254 22.34 -9.71 8.17
C LEU A 254 20.84 -10.06 8.16
N LEU A 255 19.99 -9.17 7.67
CA LEU A 255 18.54 -9.36 7.58
C LEU A 255 18.17 -10.43 6.54
N GLU A 256 18.90 -10.50 5.41
CA GLU A 256 18.78 -11.56 4.40
C GLU A 256 19.09 -12.93 5.00
N ARG A 257 20.22 -13.06 5.71
CA ARG A 257 20.62 -14.30 6.38
C ARG A 257 19.66 -14.70 7.51
N CYS A 258 18.96 -13.74 8.11
CA CYS A 258 17.89 -14.00 9.09
C CYS A 258 16.55 -14.37 8.46
N GLY A 259 16.44 -14.38 7.13
CA GLY A 259 15.19 -14.68 6.42
C GLY A 259 14.12 -13.59 6.53
N LEU A 260 14.50 -12.36 6.88
CA LEU A 260 13.58 -11.21 6.93
C LEU A 260 13.55 -10.44 5.60
N VAL A 261 14.62 -10.54 4.82
CA VAL A 261 14.78 -9.97 3.49
C VAL A 261 15.16 -11.09 2.53
N GLU A 262 14.77 -10.97 1.27
CA GLU A 262 15.27 -11.82 0.19
C GLU A 262 15.51 -11.01 -1.08
N ARG A 263 16.24 -11.59 -2.04
CA ARG A 263 16.48 -10.94 -3.34
C ARG A 263 15.58 -11.51 -4.42
N ARG A 264 14.70 -10.68 -4.98
CA ARG A 264 13.90 -11.00 -6.17
C ARG A 264 14.35 -10.13 -7.33
N GLY A 265 14.83 -10.75 -8.42
CA GLY A 265 15.40 -10.02 -9.55
C GLY A 265 16.57 -9.09 -9.15
N GLY A 266 17.38 -9.52 -8.17
CA GLY A 266 18.50 -8.74 -7.62
C GLY A 266 18.11 -7.64 -6.61
N ARG A 267 16.82 -7.37 -6.41
CA ARG A 267 16.33 -6.34 -5.49
C ARG A 267 15.96 -6.92 -4.14
N PRO A 268 16.29 -6.24 -3.02
CA PRO A 268 15.82 -6.66 -1.72
C PRO A 268 14.31 -6.46 -1.60
N VAL A 269 13.61 -7.46 -1.08
CA VAL A 269 12.19 -7.41 -0.73
C VAL A 269 11.98 -8.03 0.64
N LEU A 270 10.89 -7.69 1.32
CA LEU A 270 10.56 -8.31 2.61
C LEU A 270 10.16 -9.77 2.40
N ALA A 271 10.77 -10.68 3.17
CA ALA A 271 10.50 -12.10 3.10
C ALA A 271 9.49 -12.56 4.19
N ASP A 272 9.35 -11.78 5.26
CA ASP A 272 8.37 -12.04 6.31
C ASP A 272 7.01 -11.40 5.96
N PRO A 273 5.93 -12.20 5.82
CA PRO A 273 4.64 -11.68 5.33
C PRO A 273 3.89 -10.81 6.35
N ILE A 274 4.21 -10.93 7.65
CA ILE A 274 3.62 -10.04 8.67
C ILE A 274 4.33 -8.69 8.64
N LEU A 275 5.66 -8.67 8.50
CA LEU A 275 6.39 -7.42 8.31
C LEU A 275 6.01 -6.76 6.99
N GLU A 276 5.92 -7.52 5.88
CA GLU A 276 5.48 -7.00 4.59
C GLU A 276 4.11 -6.33 4.70
N ALA A 277 3.13 -7.00 5.32
CA ALA A 277 1.80 -6.45 5.50
C ALA A 277 1.73 -5.23 6.42
N ASN A 278 2.69 -5.04 7.33
CA ASN A 278 2.69 -3.93 8.29
C ASN A 278 3.52 -2.74 7.82
N LEU A 279 4.59 -3.00 7.06
CA LEU A 279 5.55 -1.99 6.63
C LEU A 279 5.33 -1.52 5.20
N CYS A 280 4.71 -2.34 4.33
CA CYS A 280 4.40 -1.93 2.97
C CYS A 280 3.35 -0.79 3.02
N PRO A 281 3.65 0.38 2.43
CA PRO A 281 2.68 1.45 2.41
C PRO A 281 1.59 1.19 1.36
N LEU A 282 0.38 1.66 1.61
CA LEU A 282 -0.63 1.76 0.56
C LEU A 282 -0.27 2.90 -0.39
N ARG A 283 0.17 2.54 -1.60
CA ARG A 283 0.38 3.44 -2.74
C ARG A 283 -0.90 3.62 -3.57
N ILE A 284 -1.24 4.86 -3.86
CA ILE A 284 -2.41 5.24 -4.65
C ILE A 284 -1.95 6.23 -5.71
N HIS A 285 -2.34 6.04 -6.95
CA HIS A 285 -2.24 7.10 -7.96
C HIS A 285 -3.59 7.80 -8.09
N HIS A 286 -3.59 9.13 -7.98
CA HIS A 286 -4.75 9.98 -8.22
C HIS A 286 -4.53 10.75 -9.53
N ILE A 287 -5.38 10.46 -10.51
CA ILE A 287 -5.40 11.06 -11.84
C ILE A 287 -6.74 11.77 -12.09
N SER A 288 -6.75 12.72 -13.03
CA SER A 288 -7.96 13.41 -13.47
C SER A 288 -7.78 13.94 -14.88
N ASP A 289 -8.87 14.37 -15.49
CA ASP A 289 -8.90 15.12 -16.76
C ASP A 289 -8.10 14.40 -17.85
N ILE A 290 -8.51 13.17 -18.17
CA ILE A 290 -7.86 12.32 -19.18
C ILE A 290 -8.31 12.75 -20.59
N HIS A 291 -9.59 13.13 -20.74
CA HIS A 291 -10.19 13.66 -21.96
C HIS A 291 -9.97 12.80 -23.19
N PHE A 292 -10.42 11.53 -23.14
CA PHE A 292 -10.48 10.67 -24.33
C PHE A 292 -11.35 11.33 -25.40
N GLY A 293 -10.76 11.64 -26.56
CA GLY A 293 -11.40 12.39 -27.63
C GLY A 293 -10.44 13.40 -28.28
N PRO A 294 -10.97 14.42 -28.98
CA PRO A 294 -10.13 15.35 -29.75
C PRO A 294 -9.18 16.21 -28.92
N LYS A 295 -9.47 16.40 -27.62
CA LYS A 295 -8.60 17.11 -26.70
C LYS A 295 -7.55 16.22 -26.02
N SER A 296 -7.46 14.92 -26.34
CA SER A 296 -6.40 14.05 -25.82
C SER A 296 -5.01 14.51 -26.25
N ALA A 297 -4.16 14.85 -25.29
CA ALA A 297 -2.77 15.25 -25.44
C ALA A 297 -1.97 14.21 -26.21
N GLN A 298 -1.32 14.66 -27.28
CA GLN A 298 -0.35 13.86 -28.00
C GLN A 298 1.03 14.02 -27.35
N ARG A 299 1.78 12.94 -27.33
CA ARG A 299 3.19 12.94 -26.93
C ARG A 299 4.07 13.60 -27.99
N VAL A 300 3.73 13.42 -29.26
CA VAL A 300 4.47 13.92 -30.41
C VAL A 300 3.55 14.77 -31.28
N ASP A 301 3.92 16.03 -31.50
CA ASP A 301 3.28 16.89 -32.50
C ASP A 301 3.83 16.54 -33.89
N VAL A 302 3.23 15.53 -34.53
CA VAL A 302 3.60 15.13 -35.89
C VAL A 302 2.99 16.11 -36.89
N LYS A 303 3.81 17.07 -37.35
CA LYS A 303 3.39 18.06 -38.35
C LYS A 303 3.23 17.48 -39.75
N GLU A 304 3.93 16.39 -40.04
CA GLU A 304 3.88 15.71 -41.34
C GLU A 304 2.61 14.85 -41.47
N ARG A 305 1.85 15.10 -42.53
CA ARG A 305 0.61 14.35 -42.82
C ARG A 305 0.90 13.14 -43.70
N GLY A 306 0.09 12.09 -43.56
CA GLY A 306 0.16 10.89 -44.41
C GLY A 306 0.88 9.71 -43.74
N GLN A 307 1.10 8.64 -44.51
CA GLN A 307 1.64 7.37 -43.99
C GLN A 307 3.04 7.52 -43.39
N HIS A 308 3.89 8.39 -43.96
CA HIS A 308 5.25 8.62 -43.46
C HIS A 308 5.25 9.29 -42.08
N GLY A 309 4.50 10.40 -41.92
CA GLY A 309 4.32 11.05 -40.62
C GLY A 309 3.71 10.11 -39.57
N SER A 310 2.70 9.31 -39.95
CA SER A 310 2.12 8.31 -39.05
C SER A 310 3.12 7.23 -38.63
N ALA A 311 3.95 6.73 -39.56
CA ALA A 311 4.98 5.75 -39.26
C ALA A 311 6.08 6.32 -38.36
N MET A 312 6.51 7.56 -38.62
CA MET A 312 7.47 8.26 -37.76
C MET A 312 6.90 8.52 -36.36
N GLY A 313 5.64 8.95 -36.27
CA GLY A 313 4.94 9.13 -35.00
C GLY A 313 4.91 7.85 -34.18
N GLY A 314 4.53 6.73 -34.79
CA GLY A 314 4.53 5.42 -34.13
C GLY A 314 5.93 4.94 -33.70
N ALA A 315 6.98 5.28 -34.45
CA ALA A 315 8.35 4.92 -34.10
C ALA A 315 8.91 5.69 -32.87
N LEU A 316 8.29 6.81 -32.49
CA LEU A 316 8.72 7.67 -31.36
C LEU A 316 8.08 7.27 -30.01
N GLY A 317 7.29 6.20 -29.99
CA GLY A 317 6.61 5.68 -28.81
C GLY A 317 5.09 5.89 -28.87
N PRO A 318 4.37 5.68 -27.74
CA PRO A 318 2.92 5.84 -27.69
C PRO A 318 2.49 7.24 -28.13
N PRO A 319 1.42 7.34 -28.94
CA PRO A 319 1.00 8.61 -29.52
C PRO A 319 0.46 9.58 -28.47
N ARG A 320 -0.13 9.08 -27.38
CA ARG A 320 -0.78 9.90 -26.34
C ARG A 320 -0.04 9.89 -25.01
N VAL A 321 -0.26 10.95 -24.24
CA VAL A 321 0.32 11.07 -22.90
C VAL A 321 -0.28 10.04 -21.94
N CYS A 322 -1.59 9.75 -22.02
CA CYS A 322 -2.22 8.69 -21.23
C CYS A 322 -1.65 7.29 -21.52
N ASP A 323 -1.29 7.00 -22.76
CA ASP A 323 -0.66 5.72 -23.14
C ASP A 323 0.77 5.62 -22.56
N HIS A 324 1.53 6.72 -22.57
CA HIS A 324 2.83 6.80 -21.89
C HIS A 324 2.72 6.62 -20.36
N TYR A 325 1.59 7.01 -19.75
CA TYR A 325 1.34 6.71 -18.34
C TYR A 325 1.17 5.21 -18.09
N VAL A 326 0.58 4.44 -19.03
CA VAL A 326 0.49 2.97 -18.92
C VAL A 326 1.90 2.36 -18.88
N GLU A 327 2.78 2.76 -19.80
CA GLU A 327 4.19 2.34 -19.82
C GLU A 327 4.89 2.63 -18.49
N HIS A 328 4.69 3.84 -17.96
CA HIS A 328 5.24 4.23 -16.67
C HIS A 328 4.73 3.39 -15.49
N VAL A 329 3.43 3.06 -15.44
CA VAL A 329 2.90 2.17 -14.41
C VAL A 329 3.47 0.75 -14.57
N ALA A 330 3.68 0.27 -15.79
CA ALA A 330 4.35 -1.01 -16.05
C ALA A 330 5.81 -1.01 -15.59
N GLU A 331 6.56 0.08 -15.82
CA GLU A 331 7.92 0.27 -15.32
C GLU A 331 7.95 0.30 -13.78
N LEU A 332 6.99 0.99 -13.16
CA LEU A 332 6.82 0.97 -11.72
C LEU A 332 6.54 -0.44 -11.21
N ALA A 333 5.68 -1.22 -11.88
CA ALA A 333 5.38 -2.61 -11.53
C ALA A 333 6.62 -3.50 -11.60
N ALA A 334 7.38 -3.42 -12.70
CA ALA A 334 8.67 -4.11 -12.86
C ALA A 334 9.69 -3.71 -11.78
N SER A 335 9.51 -2.52 -11.20
CA SER A 335 10.35 -2.00 -10.13
C SER A 335 9.86 -2.30 -8.71
N GLY A 336 8.70 -2.95 -8.54
CA GLY A 336 8.06 -3.18 -7.24
C GLY A 336 7.49 -1.90 -6.60
N ARG A 337 7.12 -0.92 -7.43
CA ARG A 337 6.64 0.41 -7.00
C ARG A 337 5.30 0.81 -7.62
N ALA A 338 4.62 -0.11 -8.31
CA ALA A 338 3.29 0.18 -8.86
C ALA A 338 2.31 0.58 -7.75
N PRO A 339 1.31 1.42 -8.07
CA PRO A 339 0.21 1.71 -7.16
C PRO A 339 -0.63 0.46 -6.92
N HIS A 340 -1.25 0.39 -5.74
CA HIS A 340 -2.23 -0.65 -5.42
C HIS A 340 -3.66 -0.21 -5.74
N LEU A 341 -3.92 1.10 -5.69
CA LEU A 341 -5.21 1.69 -6.03
C LEU A 341 -5.02 2.80 -7.08
N LEU A 342 -5.98 2.90 -8.00
CA LEU A 342 -6.12 4.02 -8.92
C LEU A 342 -7.36 4.83 -8.56
N VAL A 343 -7.20 6.13 -8.31
CA VAL A 343 -8.30 7.07 -8.10
C VAL A 343 -8.39 7.96 -9.33
N VAL A 344 -9.57 8.01 -9.95
CA VAL A 344 -9.87 8.83 -11.13
C VAL A 344 -10.96 9.82 -10.76
N SER A 345 -10.63 11.11 -10.75
CA SER A 345 -11.53 12.17 -10.26
C SER A 345 -12.25 12.92 -11.38
N GLY A 346 -12.64 12.23 -12.46
CA GLY A 346 -13.50 12.78 -13.51
C GLY A 346 -12.79 13.19 -14.80
N ASP A 347 -13.61 13.64 -15.74
CA ASP A 347 -13.29 14.03 -17.11
C ASP A 347 -12.45 12.96 -17.82
N VAL A 348 -13.03 11.75 -17.83
CA VAL A 348 -12.46 10.61 -18.52
C VAL A 348 -12.68 10.76 -20.02
N ALA A 349 -13.90 11.09 -20.44
CA ALA A 349 -14.25 11.37 -21.83
C ALA A 349 -14.33 12.88 -22.08
N GLU A 350 -14.21 13.31 -23.33
CA GLU A 350 -14.38 14.72 -23.72
C GLU A 350 -15.85 15.10 -23.95
N TRP A 351 -16.65 14.17 -24.49
CA TRP A 351 -18.05 14.38 -24.91
C TRP A 351 -19.00 13.27 -24.44
N ALA A 352 -18.54 12.36 -23.58
CA ALA A 352 -19.32 11.26 -23.04
C ALA A 352 -20.02 10.36 -24.10
N ASP A 353 -19.42 10.21 -25.29
CA ASP A 353 -19.93 9.27 -26.28
C ASP A 353 -19.43 7.84 -26.03
N ASP A 354 -20.16 6.85 -26.56
CA ASP A 354 -19.88 5.43 -26.33
C ASP A 354 -18.50 5.00 -26.84
N ALA A 355 -17.97 5.64 -27.89
CA ALA A 355 -16.67 5.30 -28.45
C ALA A 355 -15.53 5.78 -27.54
N GLN A 356 -15.63 7.01 -27.02
CA GLN A 356 -14.69 7.56 -26.05
C GLN A 356 -14.69 6.74 -24.76
N TYR A 357 -15.86 6.32 -24.27
CA TYR A 357 -15.94 5.47 -23.10
C TYR A 357 -15.41 4.06 -23.32
N ALA A 358 -15.66 3.45 -24.48
CA ALA A 358 -15.07 2.16 -24.83
C ALA A 358 -13.53 2.23 -24.83
N GLU A 359 -12.99 3.31 -25.38
CA GLU A 359 -11.55 3.57 -25.36
C GLU A 359 -11.02 3.78 -23.92
N ALA A 360 -11.69 4.61 -23.13
CA ALA A 360 -11.32 4.86 -21.75
C ALA A 360 -11.36 3.60 -20.89
N ARG A 361 -12.38 2.76 -21.07
CA ARG A 361 -12.49 1.45 -20.40
C ARG A 361 -11.32 0.56 -20.77
N SER A 362 -11.02 0.44 -22.06
CA SER A 362 -9.88 -0.35 -22.53
C SER A 362 -8.55 0.13 -21.93
N TRP A 363 -8.38 1.44 -21.81
CA TRP A 363 -7.21 2.04 -21.17
C TRP A 363 -7.14 1.74 -19.67
N LEU A 364 -8.26 1.87 -18.94
CA LEU A 364 -8.33 1.52 -17.51
C LEU A 364 -8.01 0.05 -17.26
N GLU A 365 -8.48 -0.86 -18.13
CA GLU A 365 -8.13 -2.28 -18.06
C GLU A 365 -6.63 -2.51 -18.24
N GLN A 366 -5.97 -1.76 -19.13
CA GLN A 366 -4.51 -1.84 -19.31
C GLN A 366 -3.76 -1.37 -18.07
N VAL A 367 -4.12 -0.21 -17.50
CA VAL A 367 -3.51 0.27 -16.25
C VAL A 367 -3.76 -0.72 -15.10
N SER A 368 -4.96 -1.27 -15.00
CA SER A 368 -5.37 -2.20 -13.94
C SER A 368 -4.52 -3.47 -13.90
N ARG A 369 -4.04 -3.95 -15.06
CA ARG A 369 -3.14 -5.11 -15.14
C ARG A 369 -1.76 -4.87 -14.53
N HIS A 370 -1.38 -3.61 -14.34
CA HIS A 370 -0.09 -3.22 -13.77
C HIS A 370 -0.20 -2.73 -12.32
N LEU A 371 -1.40 -2.70 -11.73
CA LEU A 371 -1.57 -2.42 -10.31
C LEU A 371 -0.95 -3.55 -9.48
N ALA A 372 -0.27 -3.18 -8.39
CA ALA A 372 0.33 -4.15 -7.48
C ALA A 372 -0.72 -4.69 -6.49
N ASP A 373 -0.56 -5.95 -6.10
CA ASP A 373 -1.26 -6.48 -4.94
C ASP A 373 -0.74 -5.84 -3.65
N HIS A 374 -1.61 -5.64 -2.67
CA HIS A 374 -1.21 -5.27 -1.32
C HIS A 374 -1.60 -6.38 -0.34
N PRO A 375 -0.72 -6.81 0.59
CA PRO A 375 -1.03 -7.93 1.49
C PRO A 375 -2.31 -7.76 2.32
N ARG A 376 -2.71 -6.50 2.57
CA ARG A 376 -3.93 -6.10 3.31
C ARG A 376 -5.10 -5.63 2.43
N LEU A 377 -4.94 -5.61 1.10
CA LEU A 377 -6.02 -5.32 0.18
C LEU A 377 -6.63 -6.65 -0.27
N PRO A 378 -7.91 -6.93 0.02
CA PRO A 378 -8.53 -8.16 -0.48
C PRO A 378 -8.57 -8.15 -2.02
N PRO A 379 -8.39 -9.31 -2.66
CA PRO A 379 -8.33 -9.42 -4.12
C PRO A 379 -9.66 -9.07 -4.81
N ASP A 380 -10.79 -9.17 -4.09
CA ASP A 380 -12.12 -8.90 -4.63
C ASP A 380 -12.58 -7.46 -4.37
N GLU A 381 -11.89 -6.73 -3.48
CA GLU A 381 -12.23 -5.33 -3.21
C GLU A 381 -11.85 -4.43 -4.40
N PRO A 382 -12.59 -3.32 -4.61
CA PRO A 382 -12.27 -2.38 -5.65
C PRO A 382 -10.82 -1.89 -5.56
N ASN A 383 -10.15 -1.80 -6.69
CA ASN A 383 -8.83 -1.17 -6.80
C ASN A 383 -8.82 0.01 -7.79
N VAL A 384 -9.96 0.28 -8.43
CA VAL A 384 -10.23 1.50 -9.20
C VAL A 384 -11.39 2.24 -8.54
N LEU A 385 -11.15 3.50 -8.17
CA LEU A 385 -12.14 4.39 -7.59
C LEU A 385 -12.39 5.54 -8.57
N LEU A 386 -13.59 5.60 -9.13
CA LEU A 386 -13.91 6.45 -10.27
C LEU A 386 -15.08 7.38 -9.94
N VAL A 387 -14.89 8.68 -10.14
CA VAL A 387 -15.94 9.70 -10.10
C VAL A 387 -16.03 10.35 -11.47
N GLY A 388 -17.24 10.65 -11.95
CA GLY A 388 -17.44 11.38 -13.21
C GLY A 388 -17.27 12.90 -13.05
N GLY A 389 -16.70 13.54 -14.06
CA GLY A 389 -16.59 15.00 -14.20
C GLY A 389 -17.69 15.62 -15.06
N ASN A 390 -17.58 16.91 -15.37
CA ASN A 390 -18.58 17.62 -16.18
C ASN A 390 -18.54 17.22 -17.66
N HIS A 391 -17.44 16.67 -18.15
CA HIS A 391 -17.33 16.10 -19.50
C HIS A 391 -17.79 14.63 -19.57
N ASP A 392 -18.00 13.98 -18.43
CA ASP A 392 -18.49 12.60 -18.33
C ASP A 392 -20.03 12.50 -18.33
N VAL A 393 -20.71 13.46 -18.95
CA VAL A 393 -22.17 13.48 -19.09
C VAL A 393 -22.58 13.67 -20.54
N ASP A 394 -23.62 12.97 -20.99
CA ASP A 394 -24.18 13.20 -22.32
C ASP A 394 -24.93 14.52 -22.34
N TRP A 395 -24.25 15.55 -22.82
CA TRP A 395 -24.79 16.91 -22.91
C TRP A 395 -26.04 17.01 -23.79
N ARG A 396 -26.29 16.06 -24.70
CA ARG A 396 -27.51 16.05 -25.51
C ARG A 396 -28.74 15.78 -24.65
N GLN A 397 -28.57 15.08 -23.53
CA GLN A 397 -29.62 14.80 -22.55
C GLN A 397 -29.81 15.94 -21.53
N ALA A 398 -28.96 16.96 -21.55
CA ALA A 398 -29.05 18.13 -20.66
C ALA A 398 -29.93 19.26 -21.23
N ALA A 399 -30.27 19.22 -22.53
CA ALA A 399 -31.11 20.21 -23.21
C ALA A 399 -32.60 20.05 -22.87
N GLU A 400 -33.34 21.16 -22.80
CA GLU A 400 -34.78 21.14 -22.52
C GLU A 400 -35.67 20.89 -23.76
N PRO A 401 -36.82 20.20 -23.59
CA PRO A 401 -37.24 19.52 -22.37
C PRO A 401 -36.48 18.19 -22.24
N ALA A 402 -35.76 18.00 -21.12
CA ALA A 402 -35.08 16.74 -20.87
C ALA A 402 -36.16 15.65 -20.74
N GLN A 403 -36.38 14.87 -21.79
CA GLN A 403 -37.47 13.88 -21.85
C GLN A 403 -37.33 12.78 -20.78
N ALA A 404 -36.14 12.60 -20.19
CA ALA A 404 -35.81 11.52 -19.27
C ALA A 404 -35.30 11.99 -17.88
N GLY A 405 -35.42 13.29 -17.54
CA GLY A 405 -34.95 13.83 -16.26
C GLY A 405 -33.44 14.10 -16.22
N THR A 406 -32.98 14.80 -15.18
CA THR A 406 -31.58 15.26 -15.06
C THR A 406 -30.56 14.12 -14.93
N GLN A 407 -31.00 12.89 -14.65
CA GLN A 407 -30.16 11.72 -14.43
C GLN A 407 -29.72 11.03 -15.72
N ALA A 408 -30.52 11.12 -16.79
CA ALA A 408 -30.27 10.42 -18.05
C ALA A 408 -28.91 10.77 -18.66
N ARG A 409 -28.41 11.99 -18.42
CA ARG A 409 -27.07 12.44 -18.85
C ARG A 409 -25.93 11.59 -18.28
N HIS A 410 -26.13 10.90 -17.15
CA HIS A 410 -25.12 10.05 -16.51
C HIS A 410 -25.19 8.58 -16.95
N GLU A 411 -26.24 8.16 -17.67
CA GLU A 411 -26.43 6.77 -18.08
C GLU A 411 -25.28 6.21 -18.93
N PRO A 412 -24.70 6.95 -19.90
CA PRO A 412 -23.59 6.41 -20.68
C PRO A 412 -22.35 6.11 -19.85
N PHE A 413 -21.99 6.99 -18.92
CA PHE A 413 -20.91 6.75 -17.95
C PHE A 413 -21.20 5.53 -17.08
N ALA A 414 -22.43 5.45 -16.57
CA ALA A 414 -22.88 4.35 -15.73
C ALA A 414 -22.83 2.99 -16.46
N ARG A 415 -23.24 2.95 -17.73
CA ARG A 415 -23.19 1.78 -18.60
C ARG A 415 -21.76 1.37 -18.93
N ALA A 416 -20.88 2.33 -19.18
CA ALA A 416 -19.49 2.08 -19.54
C ALA A 416 -18.66 1.46 -18.40
N PHE A 417 -18.90 1.90 -17.17
CA PHE A 417 -18.04 1.56 -16.01
C PHE A 417 -18.76 0.80 -14.89
N GLY A 418 -20.08 0.62 -14.95
CA GLY A 418 -20.86 -0.05 -13.90
C GLY A 418 -20.54 -1.54 -13.71
N ASP A 419 -20.08 -2.20 -14.76
CA ASP A 419 -19.63 -3.60 -14.76
C ASP A 419 -18.11 -3.75 -14.83
N HIS A 420 -17.35 -2.64 -14.76
CA HIS A 420 -15.89 -2.71 -14.77
C HIS A 420 -15.42 -3.49 -13.53
N PRO A 421 -14.61 -4.56 -13.68
CA PRO A 421 -14.14 -5.36 -12.55
C PRO A 421 -13.46 -4.48 -11.50
N ARG A 422 -13.78 -4.71 -10.23
CA ARG A 422 -13.14 -4.05 -9.07
C ARG A 422 -13.14 -2.52 -9.19
N CYS A 423 -14.18 -1.95 -9.80
CA CYS A 423 -14.40 -0.50 -9.87
C CYS A 423 -15.51 -0.09 -8.90
N ALA A 424 -15.31 1.01 -8.17
CA ALA A 424 -16.36 1.66 -7.40
C ALA A 424 -16.61 3.07 -7.96
N ARG A 425 -17.89 3.45 -8.12
CA ARG A 425 -18.32 4.77 -8.59
C ARG A 425 -19.61 5.23 -7.91
N PRO A 426 -19.88 6.55 -7.85
CA PRO A 426 -21.19 7.03 -7.44
C PRO A 426 -22.26 6.74 -8.52
N PRO A 427 -23.46 6.27 -8.14
CA PRO A 427 -24.55 6.02 -9.08
C PRO A 427 -25.34 7.30 -9.37
N LEU A 428 -24.79 8.20 -10.20
CA LEU A 428 -25.45 9.49 -10.53
C LEU A 428 -26.61 9.35 -11.50
N GLU A 429 -26.71 8.21 -12.18
CA GLU A 429 -27.87 7.78 -12.96
C GLU A 429 -29.10 7.50 -12.08
N GLU A 430 -28.91 7.32 -10.77
CA GLU A 430 -30.00 7.15 -9.83
C GLU A 430 -30.46 8.49 -9.23
N PRO A 431 -31.77 8.67 -8.94
CA PRO A 431 -32.26 9.87 -8.29
C PRO A 431 -31.57 10.15 -6.95
N PRO A 432 -31.18 11.40 -6.65
CA PRO A 432 -30.50 11.73 -5.40
C PRO A 432 -31.29 11.34 -4.13
N ALA A 433 -32.62 11.29 -4.19
CA ALA A 433 -33.44 10.87 -3.05
C ALA A 433 -33.20 9.41 -2.63
N THR A 434 -32.92 8.53 -3.59
CA THR A 434 -32.87 7.07 -3.39
C THR A 434 -31.47 6.49 -3.51
N ARG A 435 -30.57 7.16 -4.23
CA ARG A 435 -29.24 6.60 -4.52
C ARG A 435 -28.41 6.36 -3.25
N PRO A 436 -27.65 5.26 -3.18
CA PRO A 436 -26.75 5.02 -2.06
C PRO A 436 -25.54 5.96 -2.11
N LEU A 437 -24.95 6.24 -0.95
CA LEU A 437 -23.63 6.88 -0.90
C LEU A 437 -22.57 5.85 -1.31
N ALA A 438 -21.80 6.15 -2.35
CA ALA A 438 -20.69 5.29 -2.77
C ALA A 438 -19.51 5.43 -1.79
N VAL A 439 -19.21 4.34 -1.09
CA VAL A 439 -18.11 4.25 -0.12
C VAL A 439 -17.28 3.02 -0.40
N ALA A 440 -15.97 3.19 -0.59
CA ALA A 440 -15.02 2.08 -0.63
C ALA A 440 -14.33 1.95 0.73
N ARG A 441 -14.32 0.74 1.31
CA ARG A 441 -13.81 0.49 2.66
C ARG A 441 -12.69 -0.53 2.63
N TYR A 442 -11.55 -0.16 3.19
CA TYR A 442 -10.39 -1.03 3.32
C TYR A 442 -10.03 -1.17 4.80
N ALA A 443 -10.82 -1.96 5.53
CA ALA A 443 -10.75 -2.05 6.99
C ALA A 443 -9.35 -2.44 7.50
N ASP A 444 -8.70 -3.42 6.88
CA ASP A 444 -7.36 -3.88 7.26
C ASP A 444 -6.27 -2.82 7.04
N LEU A 445 -6.52 -1.87 6.13
CA LEU A 445 -5.66 -0.73 5.84
C LEU A 445 -6.02 0.48 6.71
N GLY A 446 -7.18 0.49 7.36
CA GLY A 446 -7.69 1.65 8.09
C GLY A 446 -7.97 2.84 7.18
N VAL A 447 -8.45 2.59 5.95
CA VAL A 447 -8.76 3.61 4.95
C VAL A 447 -10.19 3.48 4.45
N GLU A 448 -10.93 4.59 4.38
CA GLU A 448 -12.24 4.68 3.75
C GLU A 448 -12.27 5.86 2.75
N PHE A 449 -12.98 5.66 1.63
CA PHE A 449 -13.20 6.69 0.61
C PHE A 449 -14.67 7.04 0.48
N ALA A 450 -15.00 8.32 0.40
CA ALA A 450 -16.29 8.81 -0.09
C ALA A 450 -16.15 9.23 -1.55
N LEU A 451 -16.93 8.61 -2.44
CA LEU A 451 -16.97 8.99 -3.85
C LEU A 451 -18.20 9.87 -4.07
N LEU A 452 -17.96 11.17 -4.29
CA LEU A 452 -19.01 12.19 -4.31
C LEU A 452 -19.25 12.68 -5.74
N GLY A 453 -20.49 12.57 -6.21
CA GLY A 453 -20.91 13.20 -7.45
C GLY A 453 -20.88 14.72 -7.32
N SER A 454 -20.09 15.37 -8.17
CA SER A 454 -20.03 16.83 -8.25
C SER A 454 -20.55 17.38 -9.58
N ALA A 455 -20.79 16.52 -10.58
CA ALA A 455 -21.19 16.89 -11.94
C ALA A 455 -22.72 16.81 -12.17
N GLU A 456 -23.53 16.96 -11.12
CA GLU A 456 -25.01 16.88 -11.19
C GLU A 456 -25.64 17.78 -12.27
N PHE A 457 -24.99 18.91 -12.53
CA PHE A 457 -25.41 19.90 -13.50
C PHE A 457 -24.45 20.02 -14.68
N GLY A 458 -23.61 19.01 -14.92
CA GLY A 458 -22.73 19.00 -16.10
C GLY A 458 -23.55 19.15 -17.40
N GLY A 459 -23.10 20.04 -18.28
CA GLY A 459 -23.76 20.36 -19.54
C GLY A 459 -25.07 21.13 -19.43
N GLN A 460 -25.42 21.68 -18.25
CA GLN A 460 -26.66 22.43 -18.08
C GLN A 460 -26.66 23.67 -18.98
N GLU A 461 -27.76 23.90 -19.69
CA GLU A 461 -27.93 25.11 -20.50
C GLU A 461 -28.28 26.31 -19.61
N GLU A 462 -27.54 27.40 -19.74
CA GLU A 462 -27.91 28.69 -19.17
C GLU A 462 -29.00 29.34 -20.01
N LYS A 463 -30.18 29.60 -19.42
CA LYS A 463 -31.24 30.39 -20.05
C LYS A 463 -30.87 31.88 -19.95
N ASP A 464 -30.06 32.35 -20.90
CA ASP A 464 -29.73 33.76 -21.06
C ASP A 464 -30.49 34.31 -22.29
N PRO A 465 -31.53 35.14 -22.08
CA PRO A 465 -32.35 35.67 -23.19
C PRO A 465 -31.54 36.45 -24.23
N VAL A 466 -30.49 37.14 -23.83
CA VAL A 466 -29.62 37.92 -24.74
C VAL A 466 -28.76 36.96 -25.56
N ARG A 467 -28.28 35.89 -24.92
CA ARG A 467 -27.53 34.84 -25.63
C ARG A 467 -28.44 34.06 -26.57
N ASP A 468 -29.65 33.74 -26.16
CA ASP A 468 -30.64 33.06 -27.00
C ASP A 468 -31.04 33.93 -28.20
N GLU A 469 -31.18 35.25 -28.00
CA GLU A 469 -31.39 36.21 -29.08
C GLU A 469 -30.18 36.29 -30.03
N LEU A 470 -28.96 36.30 -29.50
CA LEU A 470 -27.72 36.28 -30.27
C LEU A 470 -27.57 34.98 -31.07
N LEU A 471 -27.84 33.83 -30.46
CA LEU A 471 -27.81 32.52 -31.10
C LEU A 471 -28.90 32.40 -32.17
N SER A 472 -30.09 32.95 -31.91
CA SER A 472 -31.18 33.07 -32.89
C SER A 472 -30.81 33.99 -34.06
N LEU A 473 -30.15 35.13 -33.79
CA LEU A 473 -29.63 36.04 -34.81
C LEU A 473 -28.56 35.35 -35.66
N ILE A 474 -27.61 34.66 -35.04
CA ILE A 474 -26.60 33.84 -35.71
C ILE A 474 -27.28 32.77 -36.58
N GLY A 475 -28.28 32.06 -36.05
CA GLY A 475 -29.05 31.05 -36.78
C GLY A 475 -29.77 31.62 -38.01
N ARG A 476 -30.35 32.82 -37.89
CA ARG A 476 -30.99 33.54 -39.00
C ARG A 476 -29.99 34.02 -40.05
N LEU A 477 -28.83 34.52 -39.62
CA LEU A 477 -27.75 34.91 -40.53
C LEU A 477 -27.14 33.70 -41.27
N ARG A 478 -27.14 32.51 -40.65
CA ARG A 478 -26.65 31.24 -41.24
C ARG A 478 -27.53 30.71 -42.37
N GLN A 479 -28.85 30.90 -42.31
CA GLN A 479 -29.78 30.39 -43.34
C GLN A 479 -29.59 31.00 -44.73
N GLY A 480 -28.72 32.00 -44.89
CA GLY A 480 -28.48 32.67 -46.18
C GLY A 480 -27.06 32.57 -46.76
N ALA A 481 -26.06 31.97 -46.09
CA ALA A 481 -24.66 32.27 -46.46
C ALA A 481 -23.54 31.22 -46.24
N MET A 482 -23.79 29.98 -45.78
CA MET A 482 -22.69 29.04 -45.45
C MET A 482 -22.87 27.64 -46.04
N ASP A 483 -21.76 27.01 -46.44
CA ASP A 483 -21.70 25.61 -46.87
C ASP A 483 -21.91 24.64 -45.67
N GLU A 484 -22.34 23.41 -45.93
CA GLU A 484 -22.71 22.38 -44.92
C GLU A 484 -21.67 22.12 -43.80
N PRO A 485 -20.34 22.07 -44.07
CA PRO A 485 -19.31 21.87 -43.04
C PRO A 485 -19.21 23.02 -42.02
N ASP A 486 -19.54 24.23 -42.44
CA ASP A 486 -19.50 25.39 -41.56
C ASP A 486 -20.72 25.44 -40.64
N ALA A 487 -21.86 24.87 -41.07
CA ALA A 487 -23.06 24.76 -40.24
C ALA A 487 -22.86 23.81 -39.05
N GLU A 488 -22.19 22.67 -39.25
CA GLU A 488 -21.84 21.73 -38.17
C GLU A 488 -20.86 22.36 -37.17
N ARG A 489 -19.81 23.02 -37.67
CA ARG A 489 -18.81 23.69 -36.82
C ARG A 489 -19.44 24.79 -35.97
N ALA A 490 -20.41 25.51 -36.55
CA ALA A 490 -21.09 26.59 -35.88
C ALA A 490 -22.19 26.08 -34.92
N ALA A 491 -22.75 24.88 -35.14
CA ALA A 491 -23.60 24.18 -34.17
C ALA A 491 -22.77 23.72 -32.95
N ALA A 492 -21.60 23.13 -33.18
CA ALA A 492 -20.68 22.75 -32.11
C ALA A 492 -20.23 23.96 -31.25
N LEU A 493 -19.97 25.12 -31.88
CA LEU A 493 -19.65 26.36 -31.19
C LEU A 493 -20.83 26.91 -30.36
N ARG A 494 -22.06 26.82 -30.87
CA ARG A 494 -23.28 27.22 -30.14
C ARG A 494 -23.43 26.36 -28.88
N ASP A 495 -23.30 25.05 -29.05
CA ASP A 495 -23.36 24.08 -27.98
C ASP A 495 -22.31 24.35 -26.90
N HIS A 496 -21.10 24.76 -27.28
CA HIS A 496 -20.04 25.08 -26.34
C HIS A 496 -20.25 26.40 -25.58
N VAL A 497 -20.72 27.45 -26.27
CA VAL A 497 -21.01 28.77 -25.65
C VAL A 497 -22.24 28.71 -24.76
N ALA A 498 -23.10 27.71 -24.96
CA ALA A 498 -24.38 27.62 -24.27
C ALA A 498 -24.34 27.05 -22.84
N ARG A 499 -23.24 26.37 -22.50
CA ARG A 499 -23.20 25.47 -21.36
C ARG A 499 -22.60 26.13 -20.13
N ILE A 500 -23.14 25.74 -18.99
CA ILE A 500 -22.55 25.98 -17.68
C ILE A 500 -22.36 24.65 -16.98
N ASP A 501 -21.24 24.53 -16.26
CA ASP A 501 -20.88 23.32 -15.52
C ASP A 501 -20.76 23.63 -14.02
N PRO A 502 -21.86 24.00 -13.34
CA PRO A 502 -21.81 24.27 -11.91
C PRO A 502 -21.57 22.97 -11.15
N GLY A 503 -20.43 22.89 -10.48
CA GLY A 503 -20.16 21.82 -9.55
C GLY A 503 -21.13 21.85 -8.37
N LEU A 504 -21.84 20.74 -8.10
CA LEU A 504 -22.71 20.59 -6.93
C LEU A 504 -22.59 19.16 -6.38
N VAL A 505 -22.35 19.04 -5.07
CA VAL A 505 -22.63 17.79 -4.36
C VAL A 505 -24.04 17.87 -3.77
N HIS A 506 -24.95 16.99 -4.21
CA HIS A 506 -26.35 17.05 -3.81
C HIS A 506 -26.55 16.93 -2.29
N ASN A 507 -27.44 17.74 -1.69
CA ASN A 507 -27.64 17.77 -0.24
C ASN A 507 -28.02 16.39 0.34
N ALA A 508 -28.80 15.58 -0.38
CA ALA A 508 -29.13 14.22 0.04
C ALA A 508 -27.87 13.35 0.29
N ASP A 509 -26.83 13.47 -0.54
CA ASP A 509 -25.56 12.76 -0.32
C ASP A 509 -24.78 13.33 0.85
N LEU A 510 -24.81 14.65 1.06
CA LEU A 510 -24.20 15.26 2.24
C LEU A 510 -24.90 14.82 3.53
N GLN A 511 -26.23 14.71 3.53
CA GLN A 511 -26.97 14.16 4.67
C GLN A 511 -26.63 12.68 4.91
N ARG A 512 -26.49 11.88 3.84
CA ARG A 512 -26.02 10.49 3.96
C ARG A 512 -24.60 10.44 4.52
N LEU A 513 -23.66 11.22 3.99
CA LEU A 513 -22.29 11.31 4.48
C LEU A 513 -22.22 11.67 5.97
N ARG A 514 -23.05 12.62 6.41
CA ARG A 514 -23.18 13.01 7.83
C ARG A 514 -23.78 11.91 8.72
N ARG A 515 -24.59 11.00 8.17
CA ARG A 515 -25.20 9.89 8.92
C ARG A 515 -24.38 8.62 8.88
N THR A 516 -23.56 8.44 7.84
CA THR A 516 -22.67 7.30 7.67
C THR A 516 -21.73 7.20 8.87
N ARG A 517 -21.62 5.99 9.42
CA ARG A 517 -20.59 5.65 10.40
C ARG A 517 -19.30 5.38 9.65
N TRP A 518 -18.26 6.12 10.03
CA TRP A 518 -16.91 5.96 9.52
C TRP A 518 -16.10 5.26 10.60
N HIS A 519 -15.40 4.20 10.21
CA HIS A 519 -14.64 3.36 11.13
C HIS A 519 -13.13 3.51 10.93
N ALA A 520 -12.71 3.98 9.75
CA ALA A 520 -11.32 4.18 9.45
C ALA A 520 -10.78 5.49 10.07
N PRO A 521 -9.52 5.49 10.52
CA PRO A 521 -8.79 6.71 10.89
C PRO A 521 -8.42 7.56 9.66
N ILE A 522 -8.22 6.95 8.49
CA ILE A 522 -7.94 7.65 7.24
C ILE A 522 -9.24 7.74 6.43
N ARG A 523 -9.74 8.96 6.22
CA ARG A 523 -10.95 9.21 5.43
C ARG A 523 -10.63 10.17 4.30
N ILE A 524 -10.89 9.73 3.07
CA ILE A 524 -10.54 10.45 1.84
C ILE A 524 -11.80 10.73 1.04
N ALA A 525 -12.02 11.98 0.63
CA ALA A 525 -13.12 12.32 -0.27
C ALA A 525 -12.59 12.47 -1.69
N VAL A 526 -13.33 11.94 -2.66
CA VAL A 526 -13.03 12.06 -4.10
C VAL A 526 -14.23 12.72 -4.77
N LEU A 527 -13.96 13.78 -5.53
CA LEU A 527 -14.93 14.47 -6.36
C LEU A 527 -14.20 15.13 -7.54
N HIS A 528 -14.92 15.63 -8.54
CA HIS A 528 -14.28 16.26 -9.69
C HIS A 528 -14.03 17.75 -9.49
N HIS A 529 -15.08 18.50 -9.15
CA HIS A 529 -14.97 19.96 -9.02
C HIS A 529 -14.22 20.39 -7.73
N PRO A 530 -13.44 21.49 -7.78
CA PRO A 530 -12.69 21.97 -6.63
C PRO A 530 -13.57 22.38 -5.44
N VAL A 531 -13.14 22.00 -4.23
CA VAL A 531 -13.74 22.44 -2.95
C VAL A 531 -13.18 23.78 -2.45
N SER A 532 -12.16 24.30 -3.14
CA SER A 532 -11.43 25.51 -2.79
C SER A 532 -11.05 26.27 -4.05
N PRO A 533 -10.98 27.61 -4.01
CA PRO A 533 -10.43 28.39 -5.11
C PRO A 533 -8.99 27.94 -5.41
N LEU A 534 -8.71 27.64 -6.67
CA LEU A 534 -7.38 27.29 -7.14
C LEU A 534 -6.70 28.52 -7.74
N PRO A 535 -5.36 28.62 -7.67
CA PRO A 535 -4.61 29.62 -8.41
C PRO A 535 -4.69 29.29 -9.91
N SER A 536 -5.74 29.76 -10.57
CA SER A 536 -5.97 29.64 -12.01
C SER A 536 -6.07 31.01 -12.65
N THR A 537 -5.58 31.13 -13.88
CA THR A 537 -5.81 32.29 -14.75
C THR A 537 -7.13 32.18 -15.52
N GLU A 538 -7.81 31.04 -15.41
CA GLU A 538 -9.11 30.82 -16.02
C GLU A 538 -10.20 31.61 -15.28
N LEU A 539 -10.90 32.48 -16.00
CA LEU A 539 -12.06 33.21 -15.50
C LEU A 539 -13.34 32.49 -15.96
N ALA A 540 -13.67 31.37 -15.30
CA ALA A 540 -14.91 30.64 -15.53
C ALA A 540 -15.97 31.03 -14.49
N ARG A 541 -17.24 31.09 -14.90
CA ARG A 541 -18.38 31.38 -13.99
C ARG A 541 -18.52 30.33 -12.87
N PHE A 542 -18.05 29.11 -13.11
CA PHE A 542 -18.21 27.97 -12.21
C PHE A 542 -16.93 27.12 -12.05
N GLY A 543 -15.78 27.74 -11.78
CA GLY A 543 -14.52 27.01 -11.59
C GLY A 543 -14.42 26.11 -10.33
N GLY A 544 -15.52 25.92 -9.59
CA GLY A 544 -15.56 25.18 -8.33
C GLY A 544 -16.97 24.84 -7.88
N LEU A 545 -17.08 24.17 -6.74
CA LEU A 545 -18.39 23.82 -6.17
C LEU A 545 -19.18 25.05 -5.71
N ILE A 546 -20.45 25.14 -6.11
CA ILE A 546 -21.37 26.18 -5.64
C ILE A 546 -21.72 26.04 -4.16
N ASN A 547 -21.69 24.82 -3.62
CA ASN A 547 -21.93 24.54 -2.20
C ASN A 547 -20.66 24.07 -1.46
N ALA A 548 -19.47 24.51 -1.89
CA ALA A 548 -18.18 24.12 -1.32
C ALA A 548 -18.13 24.21 0.22
N GLY A 549 -18.73 25.26 0.81
CA GLY A 549 -18.78 25.45 2.26
C GLY A 549 -19.50 24.31 2.99
N GLU A 550 -20.66 23.87 2.47
CA GLU A 550 -21.43 22.77 3.06
C GLU A 550 -20.73 21.42 2.90
N VAL A 551 -20.07 21.20 1.76
CA VAL A 551 -19.29 19.99 1.51
C VAL A 551 -18.14 19.91 2.50
N LYS A 552 -17.33 20.96 2.59
CA LYS A 552 -16.21 21.02 3.55
C LYS A 552 -16.69 20.87 4.99
N ASP A 553 -17.88 21.37 5.31
CA ASP A 553 -18.46 21.26 6.66
C ASP A 553 -18.78 19.81 7.00
N ALA A 554 -19.45 19.12 6.07
CA ALA A 554 -19.74 17.71 6.23
C ALA A 554 -18.46 16.85 6.33
N LEU A 555 -17.44 17.18 5.53
CA LEU A 555 -16.16 16.49 5.52
C LEU A 555 -15.35 16.71 6.80
N ALA A 556 -15.24 17.95 7.29
CA ALA A 556 -14.55 18.26 8.54
C ALA A 556 -15.26 17.63 9.75
N HIS A 557 -16.60 17.71 9.79
CA HIS A 557 -17.40 17.07 10.82
C HIS A 557 -17.21 15.55 10.89
N LYS A 558 -16.90 14.94 9.73
CA LYS A 558 -16.57 13.51 9.61
C LYS A 558 -15.09 13.24 9.51
N GLU A 559 -14.25 14.19 9.94
CA GLU A 559 -12.80 14.03 10.09
C GLU A 559 -12.14 13.48 8.81
N PHE A 560 -12.59 13.94 7.64
CA PHE A 560 -11.90 13.65 6.39
C PHE A 560 -10.57 14.38 6.36
N CYS A 561 -9.47 13.65 6.22
CA CYS A 561 -8.13 14.21 6.30
C CYS A 561 -7.59 14.64 4.92
N LEU A 562 -8.17 14.13 3.83
CA LEU A 562 -7.72 14.39 2.47
C LEU A 562 -8.90 14.49 1.49
N VAL A 563 -8.85 15.47 0.59
CA VAL A 563 -9.80 15.65 -0.53
C VAL A 563 -9.03 15.60 -1.84
N LEU A 564 -9.51 14.78 -2.77
CA LEU A 564 -8.93 14.57 -4.11
C LEU A 564 -9.90 15.11 -5.15
N HIS A 565 -9.41 15.98 -6.05
CA HIS A 565 -10.20 16.50 -7.16
C HIS A 565 -9.38 16.86 -8.40
N GLY A 566 -10.05 17.26 -9.50
CA GLY A 566 -9.45 17.66 -10.78
C GLY A 566 -10.05 18.96 -11.30
N HIS A 567 -10.56 18.92 -12.55
CA HIS A 567 -11.34 19.95 -13.26
C HIS A 567 -10.53 21.14 -13.79
N SER A 568 -9.75 21.82 -12.95
CA SER A 568 -9.01 23.02 -13.40
C SER A 568 -7.71 22.71 -14.14
N HIS A 569 -7.47 21.42 -14.43
CA HIS A 569 -6.28 20.87 -15.09
C HIS A 569 -4.93 21.22 -14.45
N THR A 570 -4.95 21.89 -13.31
CA THR A 570 -3.80 22.46 -12.62
C THR A 570 -3.58 21.74 -11.31
N GLY A 571 -2.41 21.14 -11.17
CA GLY A 571 -2.04 20.51 -9.91
C GLY A 571 -1.92 21.56 -8.80
N TRP A 572 -2.57 21.31 -7.67
CA TRP A 572 -2.47 22.18 -6.49
C TRP A 572 -2.54 21.39 -5.18
N PHE A 573 -1.87 21.88 -4.14
CA PHE A 573 -1.94 21.33 -2.79
C PHE A 573 -2.37 22.43 -1.83
N GLY A 574 -3.37 22.11 -1.02
CA GLY A 574 -3.98 23.04 -0.07
C GLY A 574 -4.14 22.44 1.31
N LYS A 575 -4.30 23.33 2.29
CA LYS A 575 -4.75 22.99 3.63
C LYS A 575 -5.82 23.98 4.02
N GLU A 576 -6.93 23.48 4.52
CA GLU A 576 -7.98 24.29 5.09
C GLU A 576 -8.23 23.85 6.53
N GLN A 577 -8.40 24.84 7.39
CA GLN A 577 -8.69 24.68 8.80
C GLN A 577 -9.75 25.71 9.18
N TRP A 578 -10.67 25.32 10.06
CA TRP A 578 -11.62 26.25 10.66
C TRP A 578 -11.35 26.35 12.15
N PRO A 579 -10.66 27.40 12.58
CA PRO A 579 -10.43 27.64 14.00
C PRO A 579 -11.74 27.60 14.77
N GLU A 580 -11.71 26.97 15.95
CA GLU A 580 -12.83 26.87 16.89
C GLU A 580 -14.02 26.04 16.38
N ARG A 581 -13.93 25.42 15.20
CA ARG A 581 -14.94 24.53 14.64
C ARG A 581 -14.34 23.15 14.35
N HIS A 582 -15.11 22.10 14.63
CA HIS A 582 -14.69 20.70 14.40
C HIS A 582 -13.33 20.39 15.02
N GLU A 583 -13.09 20.90 16.23
CA GLU A 583 -11.83 20.73 16.94
C GLU A 583 -10.62 21.08 16.06
N ASP A 584 -10.63 22.23 15.39
CA ASP A 584 -9.59 22.72 14.47
C ASP A 584 -9.07 21.67 13.46
N TRP A 585 -9.94 20.75 13.02
CA TRP A 585 -9.57 19.70 12.08
C TRP A 585 -9.01 20.28 10.77
N THR A 586 -7.87 19.76 10.33
CA THR A 586 -7.21 20.19 9.09
C THR A 586 -7.60 19.28 7.93
N ILE A 587 -8.34 19.81 6.96
CA ILE A 587 -8.58 19.15 5.67
C ILE A 587 -7.41 19.49 4.74
N ARG A 588 -6.77 18.46 4.20
CA ARG A 588 -5.75 18.62 3.14
C ARG A 588 -6.38 18.37 1.78
N ILE A 589 -5.96 19.12 0.77
CA ILE A 589 -6.58 19.10 -0.55
C ILE A 589 -5.49 18.83 -1.57
N ALA A 590 -5.74 17.89 -2.48
CA ALA A 590 -4.86 17.55 -3.58
C ALA A 590 -5.62 17.56 -4.91
N ALA A 591 -5.45 18.65 -5.65
CA ALA A 591 -5.88 18.74 -7.03
C ALA A 591 -4.89 17.99 -7.92
N ALA A 592 -5.36 17.06 -8.73
CA ALA A 592 -4.56 16.46 -9.78
C ALA A 592 -4.38 17.49 -10.92
N PRO A 593 -3.18 17.62 -11.51
CA PRO A 593 -3.10 18.19 -12.84
C PRO A 593 -3.82 17.27 -13.83
N SER A 594 -4.13 17.77 -15.01
CA SER A 594 -4.64 16.91 -16.07
C SER A 594 -3.62 15.82 -16.41
N LEU A 595 -4.08 14.59 -16.61
CA LEU A 595 -3.19 13.51 -17.04
C LEU A 595 -2.83 13.64 -18.53
N SER A 596 -3.81 14.01 -19.37
CA SER A 596 -3.67 13.91 -20.81
C SER A 596 -4.56 14.90 -21.59
N SER A 597 -4.85 16.09 -21.07
CA SER A 597 -5.57 17.15 -21.82
C SER A 597 -4.60 18.04 -22.61
N ARG A 598 -4.99 18.42 -23.83
CA ARG A 598 -4.26 19.41 -24.65
C ARG A 598 -4.42 20.84 -24.16
N GLU A 599 -5.37 21.11 -23.27
CA GLU A 599 -5.64 22.47 -22.82
C GLU A 599 -4.49 23.07 -22.01
N VAL A 600 -3.70 22.23 -21.33
CA VAL A 600 -2.51 22.62 -20.55
C VAL A 600 -1.37 21.62 -20.75
N GLN A 601 -0.87 21.51 -21.99
CA GLN A 601 0.16 20.54 -22.38
C GLN A 601 1.43 20.57 -21.50
N GLU A 602 1.78 21.72 -20.92
CA GLU A 602 2.99 21.92 -20.13
C GLU A 602 2.96 21.24 -18.75
N HIS A 603 1.81 20.72 -18.30
CA HIS A 603 1.62 20.29 -16.91
C HIS A 603 0.99 18.90 -16.74
N ASN A 604 1.00 18.07 -17.78
CA ASN A 604 0.46 16.71 -17.69
C ASN A 604 1.07 15.92 -16.52
N GLY A 605 0.26 15.33 -15.64
CA GLY A 605 0.75 14.79 -14.38
C GLY A 605 -0.23 13.90 -13.64
N TYR A 606 0.16 13.51 -12.43
CA TYR A 606 -0.69 12.81 -11.48
C TYR A 606 -0.23 13.07 -10.04
N ASN A 607 -1.04 12.68 -9.06
CA ASN A 607 -0.63 12.67 -7.66
C ASN A 607 -0.34 11.24 -7.21
N GLU A 608 0.83 10.99 -6.65
CA GLU A 608 1.16 9.77 -5.91
C GLU A 608 0.86 9.99 -4.43
N ILE A 609 0.06 9.12 -3.82
CA ILE A 609 -0.27 9.14 -2.40
C ILE A 609 0.28 7.87 -1.77
N GLU A 610 1.05 8.03 -0.71
CA GLU A 610 1.62 6.93 0.07
C GLU A 610 1.07 7.02 1.50
N ILE A 611 0.40 5.96 1.96
CA ILE A 611 -0.11 5.84 3.32
C ILE A 611 0.71 4.75 4.01
N ALA A 612 1.66 5.18 4.84
CA ALA A 612 2.45 4.30 5.67
C ALA A 612 1.75 4.07 7.01
N ARG A 613 1.78 2.81 7.45
CA ARG A 613 1.31 2.37 8.77
C ARG A 613 2.53 2.12 9.63
N ASP A 614 2.51 2.55 10.89
CA ASP A 614 3.51 2.15 11.88
C ASP A 614 2.80 1.62 13.14
N GLY A 615 3.35 0.58 13.75
CA GLY A 615 2.74 -0.13 14.87
C GLY A 615 1.67 -1.17 14.50
N VAL A 616 1.10 -1.81 15.53
CA VAL A 616 0.10 -2.90 15.43
C VAL A 616 -0.98 -2.75 16.51
N GLY A 617 -2.16 -3.35 16.28
CA GLY A 617 -3.26 -3.31 17.25
C GLY A 617 -3.82 -1.89 17.49
N GLY A 618 -3.95 -1.49 18.76
CA GLY A 618 -4.49 -0.18 19.16
C GLY A 618 -3.50 0.99 19.09
N GLU A 619 -2.22 0.73 18.80
CA GLU A 619 -1.15 1.75 18.77
C GLU A 619 -0.75 2.11 17.33
N VAL A 620 -1.63 1.88 16.36
CA VAL A 620 -1.34 2.10 14.94
C VAL A 620 -1.31 3.58 14.63
N GLY A 621 -0.13 4.08 14.24
CA GLY A 621 0.06 5.39 13.64
C GLY A 621 -0.05 5.33 12.12
N TYR A 622 -0.49 6.43 11.52
CA TYR A 622 -0.56 6.60 10.08
C TYR A 622 0.22 7.83 9.64
N GLN A 623 0.95 7.70 8.54
CA GLN A 623 1.62 8.82 7.87
C GLN A 623 1.22 8.85 6.40
N ILE A 624 0.69 9.98 5.97
CA ILE A 624 0.29 10.22 4.59
C ILE A 624 1.31 11.16 3.95
N HIS A 625 1.79 10.76 2.77
CA HIS A 625 2.56 11.61 1.88
C HIS A 625 1.82 11.74 0.55
N VAL A 626 1.71 12.96 0.05
CA VAL A 626 1.20 13.23 -1.30
C VAL A 626 2.31 13.87 -2.11
N ARG A 627 2.61 13.34 -3.29
CA ARG A 627 3.64 13.84 -4.21
C ARG A 627 3.00 14.12 -5.54
N ARG A 628 3.29 15.26 -6.15
CA ARG A 628 2.86 15.55 -7.52
C ARG A 628 3.95 15.11 -8.47
N MET A 629 3.55 14.29 -9.42
CA MET A 629 4.37 13.84 -10.53
C MET A 629 3.95 14.59 -11.78
N VAL A 630 4.90 15.12 -12.53
CA VAL A 630 4.66 15.83 -13.79
C VAL A 630 5.51 15.18 -14.86
N ARG A 631 4.97 15.10 -16.07
CA ARG A 631 5.69 14.59 -17.23
C ARG A 631 6.67 15.63 -17.74
N GLU A 632 7.93 15.27 -17.82
CA GLU A 632 9.01 16.04 -18.43
C GLU A 632 9.67 15.20 -19.53
N GLY A 633 9.36 15.52 -20.78
CA GLY A 633 9.79 14.73 -21.93
C GLY A 633 9.26 13.29 -21.85
N ALA A 634 10.16 12.32 -21.66
CA ALA A 634 9.84 10.90 -21.54
C ALA A 634 9.88 10.39 -20.08
N THR A 635 9.96 11.29 -19.10
CA THR A 635 10.08 10.92 -17.69
C THR A 635 8.96 11.53 -16.85
N TRP A 636 8.67 10.91 -15.71
CA TRP A 636 7.75 11.44 -14.70
C TRP A 636 8.57 11.89 -13.48
N THR A 637 8.58 13.19 -13.22
CA THR A 637 9.41 13.81 -12.20
C THR A 637 8.55 14.32 -11.05
N ARG A 638 9.09 14.27 -9.84
CA ARG A 638 8.43 14.86 -8.67
C ARG A 638 8.57 16.38 -8.72
N ARG A 639 7.46 17.10 -8.71
CA ARG A 639 7.43 18.57 -8.71
C ARG A 639 7.04 19.21 -7.39
N ALA A 640 6.15 18.59 -6.64
CA ALA A 640 5.69 19.12 -5.36
C ALA A 640 5.39 17.99 -4.37
N SER A 641 5.24 18.32 -3.10
CA SER A 641 4.75 17.36 -2.10
C SER A 641 4.05 18.04 -0.93
N MET A 642 3.14 17.29 -0.30
CA MET A 642 2.47 17.61 0.93
C MET A 642 2.62 16.43 1.90
N GLY A 643 3.17 16.67 3.08
CA GLY A 643 3.40 15.66 4.12
C GLY A 643 4.89 15.41 4.43
N PRO A 644 5.20 14.48 5.36
CA PRO A 644 4.26 13.57 6.05
C PRO A 644 3.22 14.32 6.90
N PHE A 645 2.03 13.75 7.02
CA PHE A 645 1.04 14.16 8.02
C PHE A 645 0.23 12.96 8.52
N ALA A 646 -0.24 13.02 9.76
CA ALA A 646 -1.23 12.10 10.29
C ALA A 646 -2.66 12.64 10.03
N PRO A 647 -3.71 11.80 10.09
CA PRO A 647 -5.09 12.29 10.19
C PRO A 647 -5.24 13.28 11.35
N GLY A 648 -5.94 14.39 11.09
CA GLY A 648 -6.22 15.40 12.10
C GLY A 648 -5.31 16.63 12.04
N LYS A 649 -5.12 17.24 13.22
CA LYS A 649 -4.44 18.53 13.40
C LYS A 649 -3.03 18.51 12.83
#